data_AF-A0A7G3ARG8-F1
#
_entry.id   AF-A0A7G3ARG8-F1
#
_cell.length_a   1.000
_cell.length_b   1.000
_cell.length_c   1.000
_cell.angle_alpha   90.00
_cell.angle_beta   90.00
_cell.angle_gamma   90.00
#
_symmetry.space_group_name_H-M   'P 1'
#
loop_
_entity.id
_entity.type
_entity.pdbx_description
1 polymer ?
#
loop_
_entity_poly.entity_id
_entity_poly.type
_entity_poly.pdbx_seq_one_letter_code
_entity_poly.pdbx_strand_id
1 'polypeptide(L)'
;MSSFIEKAVGNLAQKDVEKYRVSVGILLKLLDNVIGEPKNLKYRTIRLENKTIKEKLLVLDGMKDLLIALGFEEDSGCLTLSTKVLVGSLKKHRAIIQNSLEKVTRSEAESAASCSSQQKYQRPVFRKARKHAFNENLNVVRSSNAFLHGIVNRAQLVMSYEDEDLQEFGRQCIPIEKLKLQTQEKLRQIQKAIKAKTWKDPEPAFMDLLLVDFTEWFRSSFFTWINQLPCKVCKQTNGRSSVSVEDGIRVEELHCCSTVTRFYRYEDVATLLTTRMGRCGEYANCFTFLCRCLGYDARYVVATFDHVWTEVYSTTQKRWIHVDPSDSVVDAPLMYQHGWKRNVDYVIAHSKDDIQDVTWRYCNDHTQLLKRRTRCSEDELLRVIIKIRERKQKIAPKLRKYRVSVGILLKLLDNVIGEPKNLKYRTIRLENKTIKEKLLVLDGMKDLLIALGFEEDSGCLTLSTKVLVGSLKKHLTRSEAESAASCSSQQKYQRPVFRKARKHAFNENLNVVRSSNAFLHGIVNRAQLVMSYEDEDLQEFGRQCIPIEKLKLQTQEKLRQIQKAIKAKTWKDPEPAFMDLLLVDFTEWFRNSFFTWINQLPCKVCKQTNGRSSVSVEDGIRVEELHCCSTVTRFYRYEDVATLLTTRMGRCGEYANCFTFLCRCLGYDARYVVATFDHVWTEVYSTTQKRWIHVDPSDSVVDAPLMYQHGWKRNVDYVIAHSKDDIQDVTWRYCNDHTQLLKRRTRCSEDELLRVIIKIRERKQKDCTEAKKKYLAKRTLAEVIGFTVARKPNEDELKGRSSGSLAWKQSRGEQQSNAFFTFTATDLDKQHKQFNLRYSCSNDVYEKYIKSPQELQVIETFPSWNSCQYASHNIFRKVEHDWKMTYLARTEDTNEASIEWRFDFTAQNLSIASVFINFETKIYENGRISLLFMNENGEIVRDVQKLKNSRKFVMKAVLSGGKGDIAWQHTQLFRQPLKCPRYPFEICINFF
;
A
#
# COMPACT_ATOMS: atom_id res chain seq x y z
N MET A 1 -22.36 65.31 13.70
CA MET A 1 -21.40 64.20 13.96
C MET A 1 -21.83 62.86 13.35
N SER A 2 -23.10 62.40 13.46
CA SER A 2 -23.54 61.10 12.88
C SER A 2 -23.25 60.97 11.38
N SER A 3 -23.49 62.03 10.59
CA SER A 3 -23.27 62.00 9.13
C SER A 3 -21.79 61.93 8.71
N PHE A 4 -20.85 62.30 9.58
CA PHE A 4 -19.43 62.25 9.28
C PHE A 4 -18.87 60.83 9.40
N ILE A 5 -19.25 60.10 10.45
CA ILE A 5 -18.90 58.68 10.62
C ILE A 5 -19.56 57.83 9.54
N GLU A 6 -20.84 58.08 9.22
CA GLU A 6 -21.53 57.37 8.14
C GLU A 6 -20.83 57.57 6.79
N LYS A 7 -20.34 58.78 6.50
CA LYS A 7 -19.55 59.08 5.31
C LYS A 7 -18.17 58.40 5.33
N ALA A 8 -17.47 58.42 6.47
CA ALA A 8 -16.17 57.76 6.61
C ALA A 8 -16.28 56.23 6.44
N VAL A 9 -17.34 55.63 6.98
CA VAL A 9 -17.66 54.20 6.80
C VAL A 9 -18.03 53.90 5.34
N GLY A 10 -18.76 54.80 4.67
CA GLY A 10 -19.10 54.68 3.24
C GLY A 10 -17.91 54.79 2.29
N ASN A 11 -16.85 55.48 2.71
CA ASN A 11 -15.63 55.65 1.90
C ASN A 11 -14.64 54.48 2.00
N LEU A 12 -14.87 53.53 2.92
CA LEU A 12 -14.04 52.33 3.02
C LEU A 12 -14.14 51.51 1.72
N ALA A 13 -13.00 51.00 1.24
CA ALA A 13 -12.98 50.20 0.01
C ALA A 13 -13.73 48.86 0.19
N GLN A 14 -14.92 48.73 -0.41
CA GLN A 14 -15.78 47.54 -0.31
C GLN A 14 -15.60 46.54 -1.48
N LYS A 15 -14.64 46.77 -2.38
CA LYS A 15 -14.42 45.92 -3.57
C LYS A 15 -13.94 44.50 -3.22
N ASP A 16 -13.23 44.36 -2.10
CA ASP A 16 -12.79 43.08 -1.54
C ASP A 16 -13.55 42.86 -0.23
N VAL A 17 -14.66 42.12 -0.31
CA VAL A 17 -15.61 41.95 0.80
C VAL A 17 -14.98 41.21 1.98
N GLU A 18 -14.09 40.24 1.73
CA GLU A 18 -13.42 39.51 2.81
C GLU A 18 -12.39 40.39 3.50
N LYS A 19 -11.61 41.17 2.74
CA LYS A 19 -10.71 42.18 3.31
C LYS A 19 -11.46 43.23 4.11
N TYR A 20 -12.63 43.68 3.62
CA TYR A 20 -13.52 44.59 4.34
C TYR A 20 -14.03 43.95 5.65
N ARG A 21 -14.54 42.71 5.60
CA ARG A 21 -15.10 41.98 6.74
C ARG A 21 -14.06 41.74 7.84
N VAL A 22 -12.86 41.31 7.46
CA VAL A 22 -11.76 41.07 8.41
C VAL A 22 -11.32 42.37 9.07
N SER A 23 -11.11 43.43 8.29
CA SER A 23 -10.64 44.72 8.81
C SER A 23 -11.67 45.36 9.72
N VAL A 24 -12.94 45.44 9.29
CA VAL A 24 -14.05 46.02 10.07
C VAL A 24 -14.35 45.17 11.31
N GLY A 25 -14.23 43.84 11.23
CA GLY A 25 -14.37 42.94 12.37
C GLY A 25 -13.29 43.14 13.44
N ILE A 26 -12.04 43.46 13.04
CA ILE A 26 -10.98 43.84 13.98
C ILE A 26 -11.30 45.19 14.63
N LEU A 27 -11.75 46.19 13.86
CA LEU A 27 -12.14 47.50 14.40
C LEU A 27 -13.25 47.37 15.46
N LEU A 28 -14.29 46.58 15.19
CA LEU A 28 -15.39 46.36 16.13
C LEU A 28 -14.91 45.74 17.44
N LYS A 29 -13.98 44.78 17.39
CA LYS A 29 -13.37 44.20 18.60
C LYS A 29 -12.57 45.21 19.41
N LEU A 30 -11.83 46.10 18.74
CA LEU A 30 -11.10 47.17 19.41
C LEU A 30 -12.06 48.14 20.11
N LEU A 31 -13.16 48.51 19.44
CA LEU A 31 -14.21 49.35 20.04
C LEU A 31 -14.92 48.65 21.20
N ASP A 32 -15.20 47.34 21.11
CA ASP A 32 -15.80 46.56 22.18
C ASP A 32 -14.94 46.54 23.44
N ASN A 33 -13.63 46.36 23.29
CA ASN A 33 -12.70 46.40 24.41
C ASN A 33 -12.67 47.79 25.09
N VAL A 34 -12.73 48.87 24.31
CA VAL A 34 -12.83 50.24 24.84
C VAL A 34 -14.17 50.48 25.53
N ILE A 35 -15.28 49.98 24.98
CA ILE A 35 -16.62 50.14 25.55
C ILE A 35 -16.78 49.34 26.84
N GLY A 36 -16.20 48.13 26.89
CA GLY A 36 -16.21 47.25 28.06
C GLY A 36 -15.36 47.78 29.21
N GLU A 37 -14.21 48.39 28.91
CA GLU A 37 -13.33 48.99 29.92
C GLU A 37 -12.94 50.44 29.56
N PRO A 38 -13.84 51.42 29.74
CA PRO A 38 -13.67 52.79 29.23
C PRO A 38 -12.53 53.60 29.81
N LYS A 39 -11.95 53.20 30.95
CA LYS A 39 -10.81 53.91 31.57
C LYS A 39 -9.46 53.23 31.28
N ASN A 40 -9.47 52.07 30.62
CA ASN A 40 -8.26 51.30 30.39
C ASN A 40 -7.48 51.87 29.18
N LEU A 41 -6.37 52.55 29.46
CA LEU A 41 -5.50 53.16 28.44
C LEU A 41 -4.94 52.14 27.44
N LYS A 42 -4.77 50.88 27.85
CA LYS A 42 -4.28 49.81 26.98
C LYS A 42 -5.23 49.53 25.82
N TYR A 43 -6.54 49.53 26.06
CA TYR A 43 -7.52 49.27 24.99
C TYR A 43 -7.81 50.50 24.14
N ARG A 44 -7.57 51.69 24.70
CA ARG A 44 -7.68 52.96 23.97
C ARG A 44 -6.49 53.23 23.05
N THR A 45 -5.42 52.42 23.11
CA THR A 45 -4.20 52.63 22.34
C THR A 45 -4.01 51.50 21.32
N ILE A 46 -3.91 51.86 20.04
CA ILE A 46 -3.63 50.94 18.92
C ILE A 46 -2.18 51.16 18.48
N ARG A 47 -1.35 50.12 18.58
CA ARG A 47 0.05 50.17 18.12
C ARG A 47 0.12 49.85 16.62
N LEU A 48 0.61 50.78 15.82
CA LEU A 48 0.63 50.64 14.35
C LEU A 48 1.62 49.56 13.86
N GLU A 49 2.65 49.26 14.65
CA GLU A 49 3.63 48.20 14.35
C GLU A 49 3.10 46.78 14.59
N ASN A 50 1.96 46.63 15.27
CA ASN A 50 1.39 45.32 15.51
C ASN A 50 1.04 44.65 14.18
N LYS A 51 1.57 43.44 13.96
CA LYS A 51 1.39 42.67 12.71
C LYS A 51 -0.08 42.55 12.29
N THR A 52 -1.00 42.32 13.22
CA THR A 52 -2.44 42.22 12.92
C THR A 52 -3.04 43.56 12.52
N ILE A 53 -2.61 44.66 13.15
CA ILE A 53 -3.08 46.00 12.79
C ILE A 53 -2.56 46.39 11.41
N LYS A 54 -1.27 46.18 11.15
CA LYS A 54 -0.61 46.54 9.88
C LYS A 54 -1.07 45.69 8.69
N GLU A 55 -1.18 44.37 8.86
CA GLU A 55 -1.47 43.43 7.77
C GLU A 55 -2.97 43.10 7.61
N LYS A 56 -3.82 43.47 8.57
CA LYS A 56 -5.25 43.10 8.51
C LYS A 56 -6.24 44.22 8.82
N LEU A 57 -5.87 45.27 9.54
CA LEU A 57 -6.78 46.41 9.80
C LEU A 57 -6.50 47.55 8.81
N LEU A 58 -5.24 47.98 8.71
CA LEU A 58 -4.83 49.16 7.92
C LEU A 58 -4.62 48.87 6.43
N VAL A 59 -4.73 47.61 6.00
CA VAL A 59 -4.68 47.25 4.57
C VAL A 59 -5.96 47.71 3.86
N LEU A 60 -7.06 47.95 4.59
CA LEU A 60 -8.29 48.49 4.02
C LEU A 60 -8.18 50.01 3.83
N ASP A 61 -8.25 50.45 2.58
CA ASP A 61 -8.18 51.86 2.22
C ASP A 61 -9.31 52.65 2.91
N GLY A 62 -8.96 53.76 3.56
CA GLY A 62 -9.86 54.60 4.37
C GLY A 62 -9.98 54.19 5.85
N MET A 63 -9.39 53.07 6.29
CA MET A 63 -9.51 52.63 7.69
C MET A 63 -8.82 53.57 8.69
N LYS A 64 -7.67 54.15 8.30
CA LYS A 64 -6.97 55.13 9.14
C LYS A 64 -7.81 56.39 9.33
N ASP A 65 -8.45 56.87 8.27
CA ASP A 65 -9.34 58.04 8.32
C ASP A 65 -10.57 57.78 9.20
N LEU A 66 -11.13 56.56 9.17
CA LEU A 66 -12.21 56.16 10.06
C LEU A 66 -11.78 56.13 11.53
N LEU A 67 -10.57 55.64 11.85
CA LEU A 67 -10.04 55.67 13.21
C LEU A 67 -9.90 57.11 13.72
N ILE A 68 -9.38 58.02 12.90
CA ILE A 68 -9.29 59.45 13.24
C ILE A 68 -10.68 60.05 13.44
N ALA A 69 -11.63 59.73 12.56
CA ALA A 69 -13.02 60.19 12.67
C ALA A 69 -13.70 59.71 13.96
N LEU A 70 -13.35 58.52 14.46
CA LEU A 70 -13.82 57.98 15.75
C LEU A 70 -13.19 58.67 16.97
N GLY A 71 -12.21 59.56 16.76
CA GLY A 71 -11.53 60.35 17.79
C GLY A 71 -10.16 59.80 18.21
N PHE A 72 -9.57 58.87 17.46
CA PHE A 72 -8.20 58.43 17.71
C PHE A 72 -7.22 59.49 17.20
N GLU A 73 -6.27 59.87 18.05
CA GLU A 73 -5.19 60.80 17.72
C GLU A 73 -3.89 60.02 17.51
N GLU A 74 -3.14 60.36 16.47
CA GLU A 74 -1.87 59.72 16.16
C GLU A 74 -0.74 60.40 16.91
N ASP A 75 0.00 59.64 17.72
CA ASP A 75 1.21 60.08 18.39
C ASP A 75 2.22 58.93 18.40
N SER A 76 3.46 59.23 17.98
CA SER A 76 4.62 58.35 18.15
C SER A 76 4.40 56.88 17.70
N GLY A 77 3.74 56.67 16.55
CA GLY A 77 3.48 55.33 16.00
C GLY A 77 2.31 54.57 16.66
N CYS A 78 1.51 55.25 17.47
CA CYS A 78 0.28 54.74 18.07
C CYS A 78 -0.91 55.63 17.71
N LEU A 79 -2.11 55.04 17.68
CA LEU A 79 -3.39 55.75 17.64
C LEU A 79 -4.07 55.62 19.00
N THR A 80 -4.28 56.74 19.69
CA THR A 80 -4.83 56.74 21.05
C THR A 80 -6.16 57.49 21.13
N LEU A 81 -7.17 56.87 21.73
CA LEU A 81 -8.50 57.44 21.89
C LEU A 81 -8.67 58.12 23.25
N SER A 82 -8.77 59.45 23.25
CA SER A 82 -8.90 60.27 24.46
C SER A 82 -10.02 59.81 25.38
N THR A 83 -9.78 59.78 26.71
CA THR A 83 -10.77 59.45 27.74
C THR A 83 -11.96 60.40 27.77
N LYS A 84 -11.85 61.58 27.14
CA LYS A 84 -12.93 62.55 26.94
C LYS A 84 -13.97 62.10 25.91
N VAL A 85 -13.67 61.12 25.07
CA VAL A 85 -14.63 60.55 24.13
C VAL A 85 -15.67 59.73 24.89
N LEU A 86 -16.93 60.19 24.83
CA LEU A 86 -18.05 59.58 25.52
C LEU A 86 -18.34 58.17 24.99
N VAL A 87 -18.46 57.21 25.90
CA VAL A 87 -18.81 55.80 25.58
C VAL A 87 -20.13 55.70 24.83
N GLY A 88 -21.10 56.57 25.13
CA GLY A 88 -22.36 56.64 24.41
C GLY A 88 -22.19 56.96 22.92
N SER A 89 -21.23 57.82 22.58
CA SER A 89 -20.87 58.15 21.19
C SER A 89 -20.22 56.94 20.49
N LEU A 90 -19.30 56.25 21.17
CA LEU A 90 -18.66 55.04 20.63
C LEU A 90 -19.65 53.89 20.41
N LYS A 91 -20.62 53.70 21.31
CA LYS A 91 -21.72 52.72 21.12
C LYS A 91 -22.55 53.05 19.87
N LYS A 92 -22.85 54.33 19.64
CA LYS A 92 -23.57 54.79 18.45
C LYS A 92 -22.76 54.55 17.17
N HIS A 93 -21.48 54.92 17.15
CA HIS A 93 -20.62 54.70 15.99
C HIS A 93 -20.37 53.22 15.71
N ARG A 94 -20.18 52.41 16.75
CA ARG A 94 -20.08 50.95 16.63
C ARG A 94 -21.32 50.36 15.99
N ALA A 95 -22.53 50.81 16.36
CA ALA A 95 -23.77 50.35 15.75
C ALA A 95 -23.84 50.70 14.25
N ILE A 96 -23.36 51.89 13.85
CA ILE A 96 -23.27 52.30 12.44
C ILE A 96 -22.29 51.40 11.67
N ILE A 97 -21.10 51.14 12.22
CA ILE A 97 -20.08 50.27 11.62
C ILE A 97 -20.59 48.83 11.51
N GLN A 98 -21.24 48.32 12.56
CA GLN A 98 -21.86 46.99 12.59
C GLN A 98 -22.97 46.88 11.54
N ASN A 99 -23.85 47.87 11.42
CA ASN A 99 -24.91 47.88 10.41
C ASN A 99 -24.33 47.98 8.99
N SER A 100 -23.24 48.72 8.78
CA SER A 100 -22.52 48.72 7.51
C SER A 100 -21.92 47.35 7.17
N LEU A 101 -21.30 46.69 8.15
CA LEU A 101 -20.79 45.33 8.00
C LEU A 101 -21.93 44.35 7.65
N GLU A 102 -23.07 44.45 8.34
CA GLU A 102 -24.26 43.66 8.05
C GLU A 102 -24.81 43.96 6.65
N LYS A 103 -24.91 45.23 6.23
CA LYS A 103 -25.37 45.61 4.89
C LYS A 103 -24.46 45.09 3.79
N VAL A 104 -23.14 45.18 3.93
CA VAL A 104 -22.18 44.66 2.95
C VAL A 104 -22.25 43.13 2.89
N THR A 105 -22.33 42.47 4.06
CA THR A 105 -22.46 40.99 4.14
C THR A 105 -23.82 40.50 3.62
N ARG A 106 -24.89 41.27 3.83
CA ARG A 106 -26.26 40.96 3.38
C ARG A 106 -26.43 41.29 1.89
N SER A 107 -25.81 42.33 1.37
CA SER A 107 -25.69 42.61 -0.06
C SER A 107 -24.93 41.50 -0.78
N GLU A 108 -23.90 40.91 -0.18
CA GLU A 108 -23.24 39.73 -0.71
C GLU A 108 -24.14 38.49 -0.65
N ALA A 109 -24.87 38.29 0.46
CA ALA A 109 -25.84 37.19 0.58
C ALA A 109 -27.06 37.34 -0.36
N GLU A 110 -27.53 38.56 -0.60
CA GLU A 110 -28.66 38.90 -1.48
C GLU A 110 -28.22 38.95 -2.94
N SER A 111 -26.99 39.38 -3.25
CA SER A 111 -26.40 39.21 -4.58
C SER A 111 -26.10 37.74 -4.88
N ALA A 112 -25.70 36.93 -3.90
CA ALA A 112 -25.57 35.48 -4.02
C ALA A 112 -26.94 34.79 -4.18
N ALA A 113 -27.98 35.27 -3.48
CA ALA A 113 -29.34 34.76 -3.57
C ALA A 113 -30.10 35.22 -4.83
N SER A 114 -29.90 36.45 -5.31
CA SER A 114 -30.52 36.94 -6.55
C SER A 114 -29.77 36.43 -7.80
N CYS A 115 -28.46 36.21 -7.70
CA CYS A 115 -27.67 35.48 -8.70
C CYS A 115 -28.13 34.02 -8.85
N SER A 116 -28.74 33.43 -7.81
CA SER A 116 -29.34 32.08 -7.89
C SER A 116 -30.70 32.03 -8.59
N SER A 117 -31.38 33.16 -8.82
CA SER A 117 -32.75 33.18 -9.37
C SER A 117 -32.92 33.83 -10.74
N GLN A 118 -31.97 34.64 -11.24
CA GLN A 118 -32.10 35.23 -12.60
C GLN A 118 -30.82 35.39 -13.42
N GLN A 119 -29.65 34.93 -12.98
CA GLN A 119 -28.56 34.73 -13.93
C GLN A 119 -28.81 33.43 -14.67
N LYS A 120 -29.20 33.55 -15.95
CA LYS A 120 -28.85 32.55 -16.95
C LYS A 120 -27.33 32.40 -16.87
N TYR A 121 -26.85 31.47 -16.04
CA TYR A 121 -25.51 30.92 -16.18
C TYR A 121 -25.42 30.60 -17.66
N GLN A 122 -24.61 31.36 -18.40
CA GLN A 122 -24.30 30.97 -19.76
C GLN A 122 -23.68 29.59 -19.59
N ARG A 123 -24.44 28.56 -20.00
CA ARG A 123 -23.92 27.21 -20.16
C ARG A 123 -22.55 27.39 -20.80
N PRO A 124 -21.47 26.81 -20.23
CA PRO A 124 -20.28 26.58 -21.02
C PRO A 124 -20.76 26.00 -22.35
N VAL A 125 -20.33 26.56 -23.49
CA VAL A 125 -20.77 26.11 -24.81
C VAL A 125 -20.53 24.60 -24.87
N PHE A 126 -21.61 23.85 -24.72
CA PHE A 126 -21.53 22.42 -24.52
C PHE A 126 -21.19 21.84 -25.88
N ARG A 127 -19.92 21.47 -26.09
CA ARG A 127 -19.64 20.42 -27.06
C ARG A 127 -20.49 19.24 -26.61
N LYS A 128 -21.45 18.81 -27.44
CA LYS A 128 -22.21 17.57 -27.23
C LYS A 128 -21.25 16.59 -26.59
N ALA A 129 -21.58 16.06 -25.41
CA ALA A 129 -20.85 14.96 -24.82
C ALA A 129 -20.58 14.02 -25.98
N ARG A 130 -19.30 13.82 -26.33
CA ARG A 130 -18.97 12.82 -27.34
C ARG A 130 -19.65 11.58 -26.80
N LYS A 131 -20.70 11.12 -27.48
CA LYS A 131 -21.06 9.71 -27.48
C LYS A 131 -19.80 9.05 -28.00
N HIS A 132 -18.82 8.83 -27.14
CA HIS A 132 -17.75 7.89 -27.41
C HIS A 132 -18.53 6.60 -27.60
N ALA A 133 -18.62 6.24 -28.88
CA ALA A 133 -19.51 5.23 -29.36
C ALA A 133 -19.36 3.99 -28.48
N PHE A 134 -20.49 3.59 -27.92
CA PHE A 134 -20.75 2.29 -27.34
C PHE A 134 -20.26 1.22 -28.32
N ASN A 135 -19.00 0.82 -28.20
CA ASN A 135 -18.44 -0.34 -28.90
C ASN A 135 -17.20 -0.91 -28.17
N GLU A 136 -16.51 -0.13 -27.33
CA GLU A 136 -15.36 -0.64 -26.55
C GLU A 136 -15.73 -1.36 -25.23
N ASN A 137 -16.97 -1.22 -24.75
CA ASN A 137 -17.49 -1.92 -23.57
C ASN A 137 -17.53 -3.45 -23.80
N LEU A 138 -17.79 -3.88 -25.04
CA LEU A 138 -17.84 -5.29 -25.48
C LEU A 138 -16.51 -6.05 -25.28
N ASN A 139 -15.38 -5.35 -25.12
CA ASN A 139 -14.07 -5.99 -24.93
C ASN A 139 -13.71 -6.26 -23.45
N VAL A 140 -14.34 -5.55 -22.50
CA VAL A 140 -14.11 -5.77 -21.06
C VAL A 140 -14.95 -6.94 -20.59
N VAL A 141 -16.25 -6.87 -20.86
CA VAL A 141 -17.25 -7.88 -20.49
C VAL A 141 -17.58 -8.66 -21.76
N ARG A 142 -17.14 -9.92 -21.81
CA ARG A 142 -17.37 -10.82 -22.96
C ARG A 142 -18.76 -11.46 -22.95
N SER A 143 -19.45 -11.40 -21.82
CA SER A 143 -20.81 -11.91 -21.63
C SER A 143 -21.86 -10.84 -21.88
N SER A 144 -23.10 -11.26 -22.10
CA SER A 144 -24.28 -10.39 -22.13
C SER A 144 -24.76 -9.97 -20.73
N ASN A 145 -23.92 -10.17 -19.69
CA ASN A 145 -24.31 -9.96 -18.30
C ASN A 145 -24.49 -8.46 -17.98
N ALA A 146 -25.76 -8.05 -17.83
CA ALA A 146 -26.13 -6.65 -17.58
C ALA A 146 -25.50 -6.08 -16.29
N PHE A 147 -25.31 -6.89 -15.26
CA PHE A 147 -24.66 -6.46 -14.02
C PHE A 147 -23.21 -6.03 -14.29
N LEU A 148 -22.44 -6.84 -15.01
CA LEU A 148 -21.05 -6.55 -15.34
C LEU A 148 -20.91 -5.35 -16.30
N HIS A 149 -21.83 -5.19 -17.26
CA HIS A 149 -21.89 -3.98 -18.09
C HIS A 149 -22.19 -2.73 -17.26
N GLY A 150 -23.06 -2.84 -16.26
CA GLY A 150 -23.32 -1.78 -15.29
C GLY A 150 -22.04 -1.33 -14.56
N ILE A 151 -21.20 -2.28 -14.14
CA ILE A 151 -19.91 -2.00 -13.49
C ILE A 151 -18.98 -1.17 -14.40
N VAL A 152 -18.90 -1.51 -15.69
CA VAL A 152 -18.07 -0.76 -16.66
C VAL A 152 -18.60 0.66 -16.85
N ASN A 153 -19.92 0.81 -17.00
CA ASN A 153 -20.54 2.13 -17.20
C ASN A 153 -20.29 3.06 -16.02
N ARG A 154 -20.40 2.55 -14.79
CA ARG A 154 -20.12 3.32 -13.57
C ARG A 154 -18.65 3.67 -13.42
N ALA A 155 -17.74 2.78 -13.85
CA ALA A 155 -16.31 3.07 -13.89
C ALA A 155 -15.96 4.20 -14.88
N GLN A 156 -16.73 4.37 -15.96
CA GLN A 156 -16.58 5.48 -16.90
C GLN A 156 -17.20 6.78 -16.38
N LEU A 157 -18.38 6.70 -15.75
CA LEU A 157 -19.07 7.85 -15.15
C LEU A 157 -18.13 8.62 -14.21
N VAL A 158 -17.48 7.93 -13.27
CA VAL A 158 -16.62 8.59 -12.26
C VAL A 158 -15.40 9.29 -12.86
N MET A 159 -15.06 9.04 -14.12
CA MET A 159 -13.98 9.78 -14.80
C MET A 159 -14.39 11.21 -15.16
N SER A 160 -15.70 11.49 -15.33
CA SER A 160 -16.18 12.85 -15.57
C SER A 160 -16.01 13.75 -14.35
N TYR A 161 -15.84 13.18 -13.15
CA TYR A 161 -15.59 13.96 -11.94
C TYR A 161 -14.22 14.64 -11.94
N GLU A 162 -13.30 14.23 -12.83
CA GLU A 162 -11.93 14.75 -12.92
C GLU A 162 -11.77 15.88 -13.94
N ASP A 163 -12.87 16.41 -14.45
CA ASP A 163 -12.93 17.64 -15.23
C ASP A 163 -12.64 18.84 -14.31
N GLU A 164 -11.55 19.57 -14.58
CA GLU A 164 -11.05 20.63 -13.71
C GLU A 164 -11.94 21.88 -13.73
N ASP A 165 -12.52 22.21 -14.88
CA ASP A 165 -13.43 23.35 -15.03
C ASP A 165 -14.74 23.06 -14.30
N LEU A 166 -15.24 21.83 -14.43
CA LEU A 166 -16.43 21.40 -13.70
C LEU A 166 -16.16 21.38 -12.19
N GLN A 167 -15.01 20.87 -11.74
CA GLN A 167 -14.63 20.91 -10.33
C GLN A 167 -14.52 22.33 -9.77
N GLU A 168 -14.05 23.28 -10.58
CA GLU A 168 -14.02 24.69 -10.19
C GLU A 168 -15.44 25.24 -9.98
N PHE A 169 -16.34 24.97 -10.92
CA PHE A 169 -17.76 25.31 -10.76
C PHE A 169 -18.40 24.61 -9.54
N GLY A 170 -18.03 23.36 -9.29
CA GLY A 170 -18.43 22.61 -8.09
C GLY A 170 -17.95 23.26 -6.80
N ARG A 171 -16.69 23.73 -6.73
CA ARG A 171 -16.15 24.47 -5.58
C ARG A 171 -16.93 25.75 -5.30
N GLN A 172 -17.32 26.48 -6.35
CA GLN A 172 -18.14 27.69 -6.23
C GLN A 172 -19.54 27.41 -5.67
N CYS A 173 -20.06 26.19 -5.85
CA CYS A 173 -21.34 25.77 -5.29
C CYS A 173 -21.28 25.44 -3.78
N ILE A 174 -20.08 25.20 -3.23
CA ILE A 174 -19.89 24.79 -1.83
C ILE A 174 -19.54 26.02 -0.97
N PRO A 175 -20.19 26.25 0.18
CA PRO A 175 -19.83 27.31 1.11
C PRO A 175 -18.61 26.89 1.95
N ILE A 176 -17.46 26.68 1.29
CA ILE A 176 -16.26 26.05 1.85
C ILE A 176 -15.80 26.75 3.13
N GLU A 177 -15.71 28.07 3.13
CA GLU A 177 -15.21 28.83 4.29
C GLU A 177 -16.18 28.80 5.47
N LYS A 178 -17.50 28.80 5.21
CA LYS A 178 -18.52 28.64 6.26
C LYS A 178 -18.41 27.26 6.91
N LEU A 179 -18.29 26.21 6.10
CA LEU A 179 -18.15 24.83 6.59
C LEU A 179 -16.87 24.68 7.42
N LYS A 180 -15.72 25.15 6.92
CA LYS A 180 -14.46 25.12 7.68
C LYS A 180 -14.58 25.81 9.03
N LEU A 181 -15.22 26.97 9.09
CA LEU A 181 -15.41 27.71 10.33
C LEU A 181 -16.32 26.95 11.32
N GLN A 182 -17.42 26.38 10.82
CA GLN A 182 -18.33 25.55 11.62
C GLN A 182 -17.61 24.31 12.18
N THR A 183 -16.86 23.60 11.34
CA THR A 183 -16.05 22.44 11.75
C THR A 183 -15.00 22.81 12.78
N GLN A 184 -14.33 23.95 12.60
CA GLN A 184 -13.33 24.42 13.54
C GLN A 184 -13.92 24.72 14.92
N GLU A 185 -15.14 25.26 14.97
CA GLU A 185 -15.83 25.52 16.24
C GLU A 185 -16.30 24.22 16.90
N LYS A 186 -16.86 23.27 16.13
CA LYS A 186 -17.18 21.92 16.65
C LYS A 186 -15.94 21.23 17.23
N LEU A 187 -14.80 21.29 16.53
CA LEU A 187 -13.54 20.73 17.02
C LEU A 187 -13.09 21.37 18.35
N ARG A 188 -13.21 22.69 18.49
CA ARG A 188 -12.91 23.38 19.76
C ARG A 188 -13.83 22.94 20.90
N GLN A 189 -15.10 22.70 20.62
CA GLN A 189 -16.05 22.19 21.62
C GLN A 189 -15.67 20.77 22.06
N ILE A 190 -15.30 19.89 21.13
CA ILE A 190 -14.80 18.55 21.43
C ILE A 190 -13.52 18.62 22.26
N GLN A 191 -12.56 19.46 21.88
CA GLN A 191 -11.33 19.68 22.66
C GLN A 191 -11.61 20.17 24.10
N LYS A 192 -12.62 21.03 24.30
CA LYS A 192 -13.07 21.44 25.64
C LYS A 192 -13.69 20.26 26.41
N ALA A 193 -14.50 19.43 25.76
CA ALA A 193 -15.11 18.25 26.37
C ALA A 193 -14.08 17.17 26.75
N ILE A 194 -13.04 16.98 25.92
CA ILE A 194 -11.89 16.11 26.24
C ILE A 194 -11.19 16.60 27.51
N LYS A 195 -10.91 17.92 27.59
CA LYS A 195 -10.31 18.52 28.80
C LYS A 195 -11.21 18.36 30.03
N ALA A 196 -12.52 18.45 29.85
CA ALA A 196 -13.51 18.24 30.91
C ALA A 196 -13.76 16.75 31.24
N LYS A 197 -13.08 15.81 30.57
CA LYS A 197 -13.27 14.34 30.70
C LYS A 197 -14.71 13.88 30.43
N THR A 198 -15.49 14.65 29.68
CA THR A 198 -16.86 14.29 29.28
C THR A 198 -16.91 13.64 27.90
N TRP A 199 -15.79 13.67 27.16
CA TRP A 199 -15.63 13.02 25.85
C TRP A 199 -14.80 11.75 26.00
N LYS A 200 -15.31 10.62 25.50
CA LYS A 200 -14.68 9.28 25.66
C LYS A 200 -13.86 8.84 24.46
N ASP A 201 -14.13 9.38 23.28
CA ASP A 201 -13.47 8.98 22.04
C ASP A 201 -12.18 9.79 21.78
N PRO A 202 -11.28 9.32 20.91
CA PRO A 202 -10.15 10.14 20.45
C PRO A 202 -10.61 11.44 19.80
N GLU A 203 -9.77 12.48 19.87
CA GLU A 203 -10.02 13.73 19.14
C GLU A 203 -10.10 13.47 17.63
N PRO A 204 -11.19 13.88 16.94
CA PRO A 204 -11.33 13.63 15.51
C PRO A 204 -10.42 14.56 14.69
N ALA A 205 -9.91 14.04 13.57
CA ALA A 205 -9.18 14.86 12.62
C ALA A 205 -10.11 15.91 11.97
N PHE A 206 -9.57 17.10 11.69
CA PHE A 206 -10.34 18.19 11.10
C PHE A 206 -11.04 17.77 9.79
N MET A 207 -10.33 17.08 8.88
CA MET A 207 -10.92 16.64 7.61
C MET A 207 -12.01 15.57 7.80
N ASP A 208 -11.89 14.70 8.80
CA ASP A 208 -12.93 13.71 9.10
C ASP A 208 -14.18 14.39 9.67
N LEU A 209 -14.00 15.41 10.53
CA LEU A 209 -15.10 16.20 11.07
C LEU A 209 -15.74 17.11 10.00
N LEU A 210 -14.94 17.66 9.09
CA LEU A 210 -15.42 18.45 7.95
C LEU A 210 -16.28 17.60 7.03
N LEU A 211 -15.95 16.32 6.83
CA LEU A 211 -16.76 15.40 6.05
C LEU A 211 -18.15 15.20 6.66
N VAL A 212 -18.27 15.15 7.99
CA VAL A 212 -19.57 15.08 8.68
C VAL A 212 -20.40 16.34 8.43
N ASP A 213 -19.83 17.52 8.66
CA ASP A 213 -20.51 18.81 8.43
C ASP A 213 -20.90 18.99 6.96
N PHE A 214 -20.01 18.57 6.05
CA PHE A 214 -20.25 18.62 4.62
C PHE A 214 -21.41 17.70 4.20
N THR A 215 -21.50 16.51 4.77
CA THR A 215 -22.60 15.56 4.52
C THR A 215 -23.93 16.13 4.99
N GLU A 216 -23.95 16.72 6.19
CA GLU A 216 -25.13 17.37 6.77
C GLU A 216 -25.58 18.57 5.92
N TRP A 217 -24.64 19.44 5.51
CA TRP A 217 -24.93 20.57 4.62
C TRP A 217 -25.49 20.13 3.28
N PHE A 218 -24.90 19.08 2.67
CA PHE A 218 -25.36 18.62 1.36
C PHE A 218 -26.83 18.21 1.41
N ARG A 219 -27.22 17.43 2.42
CA ARG A 219 -28.60 16.97 2.59
C ARG A 219 -29.56 18.09 2.98
N SER A 220 -29.16 18.96 3.91
CA SER A 220 -30.06 19.96 4.50
C SER A 220 -30.20 21.23 3.68
N SER A 221 -29.17 21.59 2.91
CA SER A 221 -29.03 22.93 2.33
C SER A 221 -28.74 22.93 0.83
N PHE A 222 -28.13 21.88 0.28
CA PHE A 222 -27.71 21.86 -1.12
C PHE A 222 -28.65 21.08 -2.04
N PHE A 223 -29.05 19.86 -1.65
CA PHE A 223 -29.74 18.92 -2.54
C PHE A 223 -31.10 18.50 -1.98
N THR A 224 -32.12 18.46 -2.83
CA THR A 224 -33.53 18.23 -2.45
C THR A 224 -34.01 16.82 -2.81
N TRP A 225 -34.66 16.13 -1.87
CA TRP A 225 -35.17 14.77 -2.07
C TRP A 225 -36.52 14.77 -2.76
N ILE A 226 -36.64 14.01 -3.86
CA ILE A 226 -37.89 13.82 -4.59
C ILE A 226 -38.43 12.42 -4.30
N ASN A 227 -39.40 12.30 -3.40
CA ASN A 227 -40.05 11.02 -3.10
C ASN A 227 -41.02 10.63 -4.24
N GLN A 228 -42.12 11.38 -4.33
CA GLN A 228 -43.12 11.26 -5.40
C GLN A 228 -43.22 12.59 -6.15
N LEU A 229 -43.41 12.51 -7.46
CA LEU A 229 -43.68 13.64 -8.34
C LEU A 229 -45.01 14.31 -7.90
N PRO A 230 -45.04 15.60 -7.53
CA PRO A 230 -46.29 16.30 -7.29
C PRO A 230 -46.86 16.86 -8.60
N CYS A 231 -48.19 16.86 -8.75
CA CYS A 231 -48.84 17.54 -9.86
C CYS A 231 -48.52 19.04 -9.85
N LYS A 232 -48.12 19.61 -11.00
CA LYS A 232 -47.85 21.05 -11.12
C LYS A 232 -49.03 21.93 -10.70
N VAL A 233 -50.26 21.48 -10.94
CA VAL A 233 -51.51 22.21 -10.65
C VAL A 233 -51.98 21.97 -9.21
N CYS A 234 -52.41 20.75 -8.88
CA CYS A 234 -53.06 20.47 -7.59
C CYS A 234 -52.08 20.09 -6.46
N LYS A 235 -50.78 19.98 -6.74
CA LYS A 235 -49.71 19.54 -5.82
C LYS A 235 -49.87 18.13 -5.23
N GLN A 236 -50.96 17.43 -5.51
CA GLN A 236 -51.18 16.03 -5.12
C GLN A 236 -50.31 15.08 -5.94
N THR A 237 -50.03 13.89 -5.39
CA THR A 237 -49.21 12.85 -6.03
C THR A 237 -50.03 11.72 -6.65
N ASN A 238 -51.37 11.78 -6.55
CA ASN A 238 -52.30 10.70 -6.94
C ASN A 238 -52.61 10.62 -8.45
N GLY A 239 -51.72 11.13 -9.30
CA GLY A 239 -51.87 11.10 -10.76
C GLY A 239 -51.47 9.77 -11.39
N ARG A 240 -51.83 9.57 -12.67
CA ARG A 240 -51.37 8.42 -13.44
C ARG A 240 -49.89 8.58 -13.75
N SER A 241 -49.06 7.67 -13.21
CA SER A 241 -47.61 7.69 -13.46
C SER A 241 -47.26 6.90 -14.73
N SER A 242 -46.35 7.43 -15.55
CA SER A 242 -45.72 6.73 -16.67
C SER A 242 -44.22 6.95 -16.67
N VAL A 243 -43.48 6.09 -17.37
CA VAL A 243 -42.04 6.23 -17.59
C VAL A 243 -41.79 6.23 -19.09
N SER A 244 -41.06 7.22 -19.57
CA SER A 244 -40.60 7.32 -20.95
C SER A 244 -39.07 7.48 -20.99
N VAL A 245 -38.51 7.41 -22.20
CA VAL A 245 -37.10 7.67 -22.46
C VAL A 245 -37.01 8.75 -23.53
N GLU A 246 -36.40 9.87 -23.21
CA GLU A 246 -36.19 11.00 -24.11
C GLU A 246 -34.69 11.27 -24.23
N ASP A 247 -34.15 11.27 -25.45
CA ASP A 247 -32.71 11.41 -25.72
C ASP A 247 -31.79 10.44 -24.94
N GLY A 248 -32.32 9.29 -24.53
CA GLY A 248 -31.61 8.30 -23.71
C GLY A 248 -31.65 8.58 -22.20
N ILE A 249 -32.40 9.59 -21.76
CA ILE A 249 -32.62 9.93 -20.35
C ILE A 249 -33.97 9.34 -19.93
N ARG A 250 -33.99 8.66 -18.78
CA ARG A 250 -35.24 8.17 -18.18
C ARG A 250 -36.05 9.35 -17.66
N VAL A 251 -37.30 9.45 -18.10
CA VAL A 251 -38.25 10.49 -17.68
C VAL A 251 -39.40 9.83 -16.96
N GLU A 252 -39.61 10.24 -15.71
CA GLU A 252 -40.81 9.88 -14.95
C GLU A 252 -41.85 10.97 -15.16
N GLU A 253 -43.07 10.57 -15.54
CA GLU A 253 -44.16 11.48 -15.82
C GLU A 253 -45.32 11.22 -14.88
N LEU A 254 -45.91 12.29 -14.34
CA LEU A 254 -47.18 12.26 -13.64
C LEU A 254 -48.23 13.00 -14.47
N HIS A 255 -49.25 12.27 -14.92
CA HIS A 255 -50.42 12.79 -15.61
C HIS A 255 -51.51 13.10 -14.58
N CYS A 256 -51.80 14.38 -14.39
CA CYS A 256 -52.78 14.85 -13.42
C CYS A 256 -53.32 16.25 -13.82
N CYS A 257 -54.61 16.51 -13.59
CA CYS A 257 -55.27 17.78 -13.94
C CYS A 257 -55.06 18.20 -15.40
N SER A 258 -55.09 17.26 -16.35
CA SER A 258 -54.81 17.50 -17.78
C SER A 258 -53.42 18.08 -18.07
N THR A 259 -52.50 17.99 -17.11
CA THR A 259 -51.10 18.40 -17.25
C THR A 259 -50.15 17.24 -17.00
N VAL A 260 -48.95 17.32 -17.56
CA VAL A 260 -47.88 16.35 -17.33
C VAL A 260 -46.76 17.00 -16.54
N THR A 261 -46.47 16.43 -15.36
CA THR A 261 -45.27 16.78 -14.59
C THR A 261 -44.17 15.80 -14.93
N ARG A 262 -43.03 16.30 -15.42
CA ARG A 262 -41.89 15.49 -15.85
C ARG A 262 -40.74 15.62 -14.86
N PHE A 263 -40.12 14.51 -14.52
CA PHE A 263 -38.90 14.43 -13.73
C PHE A 263 -37.86 13.59 -14.48
N TYR A 264 -36.80 14.26 -14.92
CA TYR A 264 -35.71 13.68 -15.67
C TYR A 264 -34.68 13.11 -14.71
N ARG A 265 -34.32 11.82 -14.87
CA ARG A 265 -33.30 11.13 -14.09
C ARG A 265 -31.92 11.42 -14.69
N TYR A 266 -31.37 12.58 -14.38
CA TYR A 266 -30.07 13.01 -14.91
C TYR A 266 -28.91 12.25 -14.25
N GLU A 267 -27.96 11.75 -15.06
CA GLU A 267 -26.67 11.23 -14.59
C GLU A 267 -25.53 12.26 -14.73
N ASP A 268 -25.74 13.31 -15.52
CA ASP A 268 -24.75 14.37 -15.76
C ASP A 268 -24.63 15.30 -14.55
N VAL A 269 -23.43 15.34 -13.96
CA VAL A 269 -23.18 16.10 -12.73
C VAL A 269 -23.33 17.61 -12.93
N ALA A 270 -22.95 18.16 -14.09
CA ALA A 270 -23.14 19.59 -14.36
C ALA A 270 -24.63 19.98 -14.28
N THR A 271 -25.48 19.13 -14.82
CA THR A 271 -26.93 19.27 -14.70
C THR A 271 -27.38 19.14 -13.25
N LEU A 272 -26.86 18.15 -12.50
CA LEU A 272 -27.22 17.96 -11.08
C LEU A 272 -26.81 19.13 -10.17
N LEU A 273 -25.69 19.80 -10.43
CA LEU A 273 -25.28 21.02 -9.72
C LEU A 273 -26.27 22.18 -9.92
N THR A 274 -27.01 22.14 -11.03
CA THR A 274 -28.03 23.13 -11.39
C THR A 274 -29.41 22.72 -10.88
N THR A 275 -29.83 21.47 -11.09
CA THR A 275 -31.16 20.99 -10.68
C THR A 275 -31.27 20.79 -9.18
N ARG A 276 -30.17 20.39 -8.52
CA ARG A 276 -30.06 20.21 -7.06
C ARG A 276 -31.19 19.39 -6.44
N MET A 277 -31.69 18.41 -7.18
CA MET A 277 -32.79 17.57 -6.73
C MET A 277 -32.71 16.17 -7.33
N GLY A 278 -33.21 15.19 -6.58
CA GLY A 278 -33.36 13.82 -7.07
C GLY A 278 -33.53 12.80 -5.96
N ARG A 279 -33.10 11.56 -6.20
CA ARG A 279 -33.13 10.45 -5.24
C ARG A 279 -31.72 9.96 -4.95
N CYS A 280 -31.56 8.82 -4.30
CA CYS A 280 -30.24 8.29 -3.89
C CYS A 280 -29.21 8.29 -5.04
N GLY A 281 -29.62 7.94 -6.26
CA GLY A 281 -28.83 8.04 -7.48
C GLY A 281 -28.19 9.40 -7.70
N GLU A 282 -29.03 10.43 -7.83
CA GLU A 282 -28.61 11.82 -8.04
C GLU A 282 -27.84 12.38 -6.83
N TYR A 283 -28.27 12.02 -5.62
CA TYR A 283 -27.61 12.40 -4.37
C TYR A 283 -26.15 11.92 -4.33
N ALA A 284 -25.94 10.60 -4.43
CA ALA A 284 -24.61 10.01 -4.32
C ALA A 284 -23.69 10.46 -5.47
N ASN A 285 -24.25 10.64 -6.68
CA ASN A 285 -23.50 11.08 -7.86
C ASN A 285 -22.95 12.50 -7.66
N CYS A 286 -23.85 13.45 -7.38
CA CYS A 286 -23.47 14.84 -7.13
C CYS A 286 -22.59 14.98 -5.87
N PHE A 287 -22.87 14.25 -4.80
CA PHE A 287 -22.09 14.29 -3.57
C PHE A 287 -20.66 13.77 -3.77
N THR A 288 -20.50 12.61 -4.43
CA THR A 288 -19.16 12.05 -4.74
C THR A 288 -18.32 13.05 -5.52
N PHE A 289 -18.91 13.71 -6.50
CA PHE A 289 -18.25 14.76 -7.26
C PHE A 289 -17.83 15.96 -6.39
N LEU A 290 -18.71 16.45 -5.51
CA LEU A 290 -18.36 17.56 -4.63
C LEU A 290 -17.30 17.15 -3.58
N CYS A 291 -17.26 15.90 -3.14
CA CYS A 291 -16.12 15.37 -2.36
C CYS A 291 -14.80 15.50 -3.13
N ARG A 292 -14.80 15.18 -4.45
CA ARG A 292 -13.62 15.39 -5.31
C ARG A 292 -13.25 16.87 -5.41
N CYS A 293 -14.22 17.78 -5.48
CA CYS A 293 -14.00 19.23 -5.49
C CYS A 293 -13.32 19.74 -4.22
N LEU A 294 -13.63 19.14 -3.07
CA LEU A 294 -12.99 19.43 -1.77
C LEU A 294 -11.62 18.77 -1.58
N GLY A 295 -11.16 17.98 -2.56
CA GLY A 295 -9.87 17.31 -2.53
C GLY A 295 -9.86 15.95 -1.83
N TYR A 296 -11.01 15.41 -1.45
CA TYR A 296 -11.09 14.04 -0.93
C TYR A 296 -10.86 13.01 -2.03
N ASP A 297 -10.13 11.94 -1.72
CA ASP A 297 -10.22 10.72 -2.52
C ASP A 297 -11.58 10.07 -2.24
N ALA A 298 -12.42 10.00 -3.27
CA ALA A 298 -13.81 9.58 -3.16
C ALA A 298 -14.13 8.46 -4.16
N ARG A 299 -14.99 7.53 -3.73
CA ARG A 299 -15.55 6.44 -4.55
C ARG A 299 -17.06 6.57 -4.60
N TYR A 300 -17.63 6.46 -5.79
CA TYR A 300 -19.05 6.24 -6.00
C TYR A 300 -19.34 4.75 -5.80
N VAL A 301 -20.19 4.40 -4.84
CA VAL A 301 -20.47 3.01 -4.44
C VAL A 301 -21.85 2.60 -4.89
N VAL A 302 -21.94 1.42 -5.51
CA VAL A 302 -23.18 0.89 -6.08
C VAL A 302 -23.47 -0.48 -5.47
N ALA A 303 -24.67 -0.63 -4.92
CA ALA A 303 -25.18 -1.89 -4.44
C ALA A 303 -26.32 -2.42 -5.32
N THR A 304 -26.38 -3.75 -5.41
CA THR A 304 -27.36 -4.45 -6.25
C THR A 304 -28.79 -4.51 -5.67
N PHE A 305 -28.97 -4.08 -4.42
CA PHE A 305 -30.28 -3.87 -3.79
C PHE A 305 -30.89 -2.48 -4.09
N ASP A 306 -30.50 -1.88 -5.21
CA ASP A 306 -30.98 -0.59 -5.74
C ASP A 306 -30.67 0.61 -4.82
N HIS A 307 -29.43 0.67 -4.34
CA HIS A 307 -28.94 1.81 -3.56
C HIS A 307 -27.51 2.18 -3.95
N VAL A 308 -27.17 3.45 -3.77
CA VAL A 308 -25.85 4.01 -4.06
C VAL A 308 -25.44 5.02 -2.99
N TRP A 309 -24.15 5.13 -2.75
CA TRP A 309 -23.59 6.04 -1.75
C TRP A 309 -22.12 6.38 -2.06
N THR A 310 -21.39 6.99 -1.13
CA THR A 310 -20.00 7.42 -1.30
C THR A 310 -19.07 6.76 -0.29
N GLU A 311 -17.82 6.47 -0.67
CA GLU A 311 -16.73 6.24 0.28
C GLU A 311 -15.68 7.34 0.15
N VAL A 312 -15.16 7.82 1.26
CA VAL A 312 -14.10 8.83 1.31
C VAL A 312 -12.89 8.27 2.05
N TYR A 313 -11.69 8.43 1.51
CA TYR A 313 -10.47 7.98 2.19
C TYR A 313 -10.04 8.97 3.26
N SER A 314 -9.95 8.50 4.52
CA SER A 314 -9.35 9.28 5.60
C SER A 314 -7.86 8.99 5.67
N THR A 315 -7.05 10.03 5.44
CA THR A 315 -5.59 9.96 5.54
C THR A 315 -5.13 9.72 6.98
N THR A 316 -5.88 10.23 7.95
CA THR A 316 -5.55 10.08 9.38
C THR A 316 -5.87 8.67 9.87
N GLN A 317 -7.04 8.14 9.52
CA GLN A 317 -7.45 6.80 9.92
C GLN A 317 -6.91 5.69 9.00
N LYS A 318 -6.26 6.07 7.88
CA LYS A 318 -5.65 5.17 6.88
C LYS A 318 -6.63 4.13 6.34
N ARG A 319 -7.89 4.53 6.14
CA ARG A 319 -8.96 3.66 5.63
C ARG A 319 -10.04 4.44 4.89
N TRP A 320 -10.82 3.72 4.10
CA TRP A 320 -12.04 4.24 3.48
C TRP A 320 -13.17 4.30 4.52
N ILE A 321 -13.84 5.45 4.57
CA ILE A 321 -14.98 5.75 5.42
C ILE A 321 -16.24 5.73 4.56
N HIS A 322 -17.26 5.01 5.03
CA HIS A 322 -18.58 4.97 4.41
C HIS A 322 -19.30 6.33 4.60
N VAL A 323 -19.95 6.85 3.56
CA VAL A 323 -20.78 8.06 3.63
C VAL A 323 -22.06 7.87 2.82
N ASP A 324 -23.21 7.92 3.49
CA ASP A 324 -24.53 7.98 2.84
C ASP A 324 -25.08 9.42 2.88
N PRO A 325 -25.01 10.17 1.76
CA PRO A 325 -25.51 11.54 1.73
C PRO A 325 -27.04 11.63 1.71
N SER A 326 -27.74 10.56 1.33
CA SER A 326 -29.20 10.53 1.35
C SER A 326 -29.78 10.30 2.74
N ASP A 327 -28.99 9.83 3.71
CA ASP A 327 -29.42 9.69 5.10
C ASP A 327 -28.56 10.52 6.06
N SER A 328 -27.57 11.25 5.54
CA SER A 328 -26.58 12.01 6.31
C SER A 328 -25.83 11.15 7.34
N VAL A 329 -25.47 9.93 6.93
CA VAL A 329 -24.76 8.96 7.77
C VAL A 329 -23.30 8.87 7.35
N VAL A 330 -22.41 8.86 8.34
CA VAL A 330 -20.96 8.69 8.15
C VAL A 330 -20.49 7.52 9.00
N ASP A 331 -19.69 6.64 8.41
CA ASP A 331 -18.99 5.51 9.02
C ASP A 331 -19.86 4.42 9.67
N ALA A 332 -21.07 4.21 9.17
CA ALA A 332 -21.96 3.12 9.60
C ALA A 332 -22.21 2.07 8.49
N PRO A 333 -21.19 1.35 7.98
CA PRO A 333 -21.35 0.49 6.81
C PRO A 333 -22.34 -0.68 6.99
N LEU A 334 -22.63 -1.09 8.23
CA LEU A 334 -23.61 -2.15 8.49
C LEU A 334 -25.07 -1.65 8.55
N MET A 335 -25.33 -0.36 8.32
CA MET A 335 -26.68 0.21 8.38
C MET A 335 -27.64 -0.44 7.37
N TYR A 336 -27.15 -0.88 6.21
CA TYR A 336 -27.99 -1.48 5.20
C TYR A 336 -28.41 -2.90 5.57
N GLN A 337 -27.48 -3.71 6.07
CA GLN A 337 -27.78 -5.08 6.49
C GLN A 337 -28.63 -5.11 7.76
N HIS A 338 -28.22 -4.40 8.81
CA HIS A 338 -28.87 -4.49 10.12
C HIS A 338 -29.96 -3.44 10.34
N GLY A 339 -29.74 -2.21 9.88
CA GLY A 339 -30.73 -1.13 9.99
C GLY A 339 -31.87 -1.30 9.00
N TRP A 340 -31.56 -1.38 7.70
CA TRP A 340 -32.56 -1.49 6.63
C TRP A 340 -32.98 -2.92 6.31
N LYS A 341 -32.37 -3.91 6.98
CA LYS A 341 -32.65 -5.34 6.78
C LYS A 341 -32.49 -5.78 5.32
N ARG A 342 -31.53 -5.19 4.60
CA ARG A 342 -31.26 -5.50 3.20
C ARG A 342 -30.43 -6.77 3.08
N ASN A 343 -30.80 -7.59 2.10
CA ASN A 343 -30.04 -8.77 1.71
C ASN A 343 -28.85 -8.36 0.83
N VAL A 344 -27.75 -7.95 1.46
CA VAL A 344 -26.53 -7.54 0.76
C VAL A 344 -25.95 -8.72 -0.03
N ASP A 345 -25.67 -8.49 -1.31
CA ASP A 345 -25.11 -9.45 -2.28
C ASP A 345 -23.86 -8.88 -3.00
N TYR A 346 -23.97 -7.76 -3.71
CA TYR A 346 -22.83 -7.09 -4.35
C TYR A 346 -22.82 -5.59 -4.03
N VAL A 347 -21.64 -5.11 -3.64
CA VAL A 347 -21.36 -3.68 -3.44
C VAL A 347 -20.02 -3.35 -4.11
N ILE A 348 -20.07 -2.55 -5.17
CA ILE A 348 -18.91 -2.21 -5.99
C ILE A 348 -18.63 -0.72 -5.90
N ALA A 349 -17.42 -0.36 -5.51
CA ALA A 349 -16.95 1.01 -5.38
C ALA A 349 -16.11 1.44 -6.58
N HIS A 350 -16.35 2.64 -7.12
CA HIS A 350 -15.71 3.18 -8.32
C HIS A 350 -15.05 4.53 -8.00
N SER A 351 -13.75 4.70 -8.25
CA SER A 351 -13.06 6.01 -8.20
C SER A 351 -12.32 6.28 -9.51
N LYS A 352 -11.66 7.45 -9.61
CA LYS A 352 -10.80 7.79 -10.75
C LYS A 352 -9.65 6.80 -10.94
N ASP A 353 -9.11 6.25 -9.86
CA ASP A 353 -7.90 5.41 -9.86
C ASP A 353 -8.20 3.91 -9.76
N ASP A 354 -9.35 3.55 -9.20
CA ASP A 354 -9.63 2.17 -8.78
C ASP A 354 -11.11 1.80 -8.95
N ILE A 355 -11.36 0.49 -8.95
CA ILE A 355 -12.67 -0.12 -8.79
C ILE A 355 -12.53 -1.30 -7.85
N GLN A 356 -13.36 -1.44 -6.83
CA GLN A 356 -13.19 -2.46 -5.79
C GLN A 356 -14.52 -3.08 -5.41
N ASP A 357 -14.56 -4.41 -5.30
CA ASP A 357 -15.63 -5.09 -4.57
C ASP A 357 -15.43 -4.81 -3.07
N VAL A 358 -16.34 -4.04 -2.49
CA VAL A 358 -16.34 -3.64 -1.07
C VAL A 358 -17.44 -4.32 -0.28
N THR A 359 -18.12 -5.33 -0.85
CA THR A 359 -19.27 -6.04 -0.27
C THR A 359 -19.05 -6.47 1.17
N TRP A 360 -17.87 -7.00 1.47
CA TRP A 360 -17.48 -7.51 2.80
C TRP A 360 -17.46 -6.44 3.89
N ARG A 361 -17.37 -5.16 3.55
CA ARG A 361 -17.49 -4.06 4.53
C ARG A 361 -18.93 -3.85 4.97
N TYR A 362 -19.89 -4.14 4.09
CA TYR A 362 -21.31 -3.86 4.27
C TYR A 362 -22.12 -5.12 4.65
N CYS A 363 -21.46 -6.26 4.81
CA CYS A 363 -22.10 -7.51 5.22
C CYS A 363 -21.19 -8.31 6.14
N ASN A 364 -21.66 -8.66 7.34
CA ASN A 364 -20.91 -9.49 8.31
C ASN A 364 -21.36 -10.96 8.37
N ASP A 365 -22.39 -11.34 7.60
CA ASP A 365 -22.83 -12.73 7.42
C ASP A 365 -22.32 -13.27 6.07
N HIS A 366 -21.04 -13.60 6.04
CA HIS A 366 -20.34 -14.03 4.84
C HIS A 366 -20.87 -15.36 4.28
N THR A 367 -21.42 -16.22 5.15
CA THR A 367 -21.96 -17.52 4.75
C THR A 367 -23.23 -17.36 3.92
N GLN A 368 -24.17 -16.52 4.37
CA GLN A 368 -25.37 -16.24 3.58
C GLN A 368 -25.07 -15.32 2.40
N LEU A 369 -24.08 -14.42 2.52
CA LEU A 369 -23.62 -13.58 1.42
C LEU A 369 -23.19 -14.41 0.20
N LEU A 370 -22.33 -15.41 0.39
CA LEU A 370 -21.87 -16.27 -0.70
C LEU A 370 -23.01 -16.99 -1.41
N LYS A 371 -24.10 -17.35 -0.71
CA LYS A 371 -25.29 -17.96 -1.33
C LYS A 371 -26.09 -16.97 -2.18
N ARG A 372 -26.10 -15.69 -1.82
CA ARG A 372 -26.84 -14.64 -2.56
C ARG A 372 -26.10 -14.14 -3.79
N ARG A 373 -24.77 -14.33 -3.86
CA ARG A 373 -23.91 -13.87 -4.96
C ARG A 373 -24.04 -14.76 -6.21
N THR A 374 -25.14 -14.57 -6.92
CA THR A 374 -25.55 -15.38 -8.08
C THR A 374 -25.59 -14.61 -9.41
N ARG A 375 -25.38 -13.29 -9.41
CA ARG A 375 -25.51 -12.44 -10.60
C ARG A 375 -24.39 -12.64 -11.62
N CYS A 376 -23.23 -13.11 -11.18
CA CYS A 376 -22.11 -13.54 -12.01
C CYS A 376 -21.21 -14.47 -11.17
N SER A 377 -20.31 -15.21 -11.82
CA SER A 377 -19.28 -15.94 -11.07
C SER A 377 -18.27 -14.96 -10.45
N GLU A 378 -17.67 -15.33 -9.31
CA GLU A 378 -16.63 -14.51 -8.65
C GLU A 378 -15.42 -14.27 -9.55
N ASP A 379 -15.05 -15.26 -10.36
CA ASP A 379 -13.97 -15.16 -11.33
C ASP A 379 -14.31 -14.17 -12.47
N GLU A 380 -15.55 -14.19 -12.97
CA GLU A 380 -15.99 -13.25 -14.00
C GLU A 380 -16.01 -11.80 -13.46
N LEU A 381 -16.52 -11.60 -12.24
CA LEU A 381 -16.50 -10.30 -11.56
C LEU A 381 -15.07 -9.79 -11.39
N LEU A 382 -14.17 -10.63 -10.87
CA LEU A 382 -12.78 -10.28 -10.64
C LEU A 382 -12.05 -9.92 -11.94
N ARG A 383 -12.28 -10.69 -13.01
CA ARG A 383 -11.71 -10.38 -14.34
C ARG A 383 -12.16 -9.02 -14.86
N VAL A 384 -13.44 -8.67 -14.70
CA VAL A 384 -13.98 -7.37 -15.11
C VAL A 384 -13.34 -6.24 -14.31
N ILE A 385 -13.25 -6.39 -12.98
CA ILE A 385 -12.60 -5.43 -12.08
C ILE A 385 -11.13 -5.21 -12.47
N ILE A 386 -10.36 -6.29 -12.68
CA ILE A 386 -8.94 -6.22 -13.06
C ILE A 386 -8.78 -5.48 -14.39
N LYS A 387 -9.55 -5.84 -15.42
CA LYS A 387 -9.48 -5.17 -16.72
C LYS A 387 -9.79 -3.67 -16.64
N ILE A 388 -10.76 -3.28 -15.81
CA ILE A 388 -11.09 -1.87 -15.61
C ILE A 388 -9.92 -1.16 -14.90
N ARG A 389 -9.32 -1.76 -13.86
CA ARG A 389 -8.14 -1.20 -13.16
C ARG A 389 -6.96 -1.01 -14.10
N GLU A 390 -6.63 -2.03 -14.90
CA GLU A 390 -5.55 -1.95 -15.89
C GLU A 390 -5.76 -0.81 -16.88
N ARG A 391 -7.01 -0.61 -17.34
CA ARG A 391 -7.35 0.52 -18.22
C ARG A 391 -7.13 1.86 -17.52
N LYS A 392 -7.57 2.01 -16.27
CA LYS A 392 -7.38 3.25 -15.50
C LYS A 392 -5.91 3.54 -15.22
N GLN A 393 -5.12 2.54 -14.84
CA GLN A 393 -3.69 2.66 -14.55
C GLN A 393 -2.84 3.00 -15.78
N LYS A 394 -3.23 2.56 -16.98
CA LYS A 394 -2.53 2.95 -18.24
C LYS A 394 -2.76 4.41 -18.63
N ILE A 395 -3.90 4.98 -18.26
CA ILE A 395 -4.33 6.34 -18.64
C ILE A 395 -3.77 7.39 -17.67
N ALA A 396 -3.73 7.09 -16.37
CA ALA A 396 -3.40 8.08 -15.33
C ALA A 396 -1.99 8.72 -15.42
N PRO A 397 -0.87 7.98 -15.69
CA PRO A 397 0.46 8.59 -15.82
C PRO A 397 0.59 9.49 -17.06
N LYS A 398 -0.05 9.10 -18.16
CA LYS A 398 -0.04 9.87 -19.42
C LYS A 398 -0.86 11.16 -19.29
N LEU A 399 -2.06 11.09 -18.72
CA LEU A 399 -2.88 12.28 -18.44
C LEU A 399 -2.21 13.23 -17.45
N ARG A 400 -1.53 12.70 -16.42
CA ARG A 400 -0.80 13.52 -15.45
C ARG A 400 0.39 14.24 -16.07
N LYS A 401 1.20 13.55 -16.90
CA LYS A 401 2.28 14.18 -17.68
C LYS A 401 1.71 15.25 -18.61
N TYR A 402 0.67 14.90 -19.38
CA TYR A 402 0.01 15.82 -20.31
C TYR A 402 -0.54 17.09 -19.62
N ARG A 403 -1.33 16.96 -18.53
CA ARG A 403 -1.88 18.10 -17.79
C ARG A 403 -0.81 19.01 -17.22
N VAL A 404 0.26 18.43 -16.66
CA VAL A 404 1.39 19.20 -16.12
C VAL A 404 2.12 19.97 -17.23
N SER A 405 2.42 19.31 -18.36
CA SER A 405 3.10 19.96 -19.49
C SER A 405 2.24 21.07 -20.11
N VAL A 406 0.95 20.81 -20.35
CA VAL A 406 0.01 21.80 -20.92
C VAL A 406 -0.20 22.97 -19.96
N GLY A 407 -0.36 22.73 -18.66
CA GLY A 407 -0.50 23.81 -17.67
C GLY A 407 0.74 24.72 -17.59
N ILE A 408 1.95 24.15 -17.75
CA ILE A 408 3.18 24.95 -17.84
C ILE A 408 3.20 25.78 -19.12
N LEU A 409 2.83 25.20 -20.26
CA LEU A 409 2.76 25.91 -21.54
C LEU A 409 1.80 27.10 -21.48
N LEU A 410 0.57 26.88 -20.99
CA LEU A 410 -0.45 27.92 -20.87
C LEU A 410 0.04 29.07 -19.99
N LYS A 411 0.65 28.77 -18.85
CA LYS A 411 1.22 29.79 -17.97
C LYS A 411 2.34 30.60 -18.62
N LEU A 412 3.18 29.98 -19.44
CA LEU A 412 4.23 30.70 -20.18
C LEU A 412 3.62 31.64 -21.22
N LEU A 413 2.61 31.18 -21.96
CA LEU A 413 1.91 31.98 -22.96
C LEU A 413 1.10 33.13 -22.33
N ASP A 414 0.44 32.88 -21.19
CA ASP A 414 -0.29 33.91 -20.44
C ASP A 414 0.64 35.02 -19.95
N ASN A 415 1.85 34.69 -19.49
CA ASN A 415 2.84 35.69 -19.11
C ASN A 415 3.30 36.54 -20.31
N VAL A 416 3.47 35.92 -21.49
CA VAL A 416 3.79 36.64 -22.74
C VAL A 416 2.63 37.54 -23.17
N ILE A 417 1.39 37.08 -23.01
CA ILE A 417 0.18 37.85 -23.36
C ILE A 417 -0.03 39.01 -22.39
N GLY A 418 0.18 38.79 -21.09
CA GLY A 418 0.04 39.79 -20.03
C GLY A 418 1.11 40.88 -20.08
N GLU A 419 2.35 40.52 -20.44
CA GLU A 419 3.46 41.47 -20.59
C GLU A 419 4.18 41.34 -21.95
N PRO A 420 3.56 41.78 -23.05
CA PRO A 420 4.02 41.54 -24.42
C PRO A 420 5.40 42.07 -24.78
N LYS A 421 5.96 43.03 -24.05
CA LYS A 421 7.28 43.60 -24.37
C LYS A 421 8.39 43.05 -23.47
N ASN A 422 8.05 42.24 -22.48
CA ASN A 422 8.99 41.74 -21.50
C ASN A 422 9.76 40.53 -22.04
N LEU A 423 11.04 40.74 -22.38
CA LEU A 423 11.93 39.71 -22.93
C LEU A 423 12.10 38.50 -22.00
N LYS A 424 11.96 38.68 -20.68
CA LYS A 424 12.04 37.60 -19.70
C LYS A 424 10.93 36.57 -19.89
N TYR A 425 9.70 37.01 -20.19
CA TYR A 425 8.57 36.11 -20.40
C TYR A 425 8.55 35.51 -21.80
N ARG A 426 9.20 36.17 -22.77
CA ARG A 426 9.39 35.67 -24.14
C ARG A 426 10.51 34.65 -24.29
N THR A 427 11.30 34.39 -23.24
CA THR A 427 12.47 33.52 -23.29
C THR A 427 12.28 32.31 -22.38
N ILE A 428 12.28 31.11 -22.96
CA ILE A 428 12.20 29.83 -22.25
C ILE A 428 13.60 29.22 -22.19
N ARG A 429 14.17 29.11 -21.00
CA ARG A 429 15.49 28.47 -20.80
C ARG A 429 15.35 26.96 -20.76
N LEU A 430 15.98 26.24 -21.69
CA LEU A 430 15.84 24.78 -21.82
C LEU A 430 16.49 24.03 -20.64
N GLU A 431 17.48 24.63 -19.98
CA GLU A 431 18.12 24.07 -18.78
C GLU A 431 17.28 24.21 -17.50
N ASN A 432 16.21 25.02 -17.54
CA ASN A 432 15.34 25.16 -16.39
C ASN A 432 14.71 23.81 -16.06
N LYS A 433 14.90 23.35 -14.82
CA LYS A 433 14.42 22.04 -14.34
C LYS A 433 12.94 21.80 -14.62
N THR A 434 12.08 22.80 -14.45
CA THR A 434 10.64 22.70 -14.73
C THR A 434 10.36 22.55 -16.22
N ILE A 435 11.10 23.25 -17.08
CA ILE A 435 10.96 23.14 -18.53
C ILE A 435 11.45 21.78 -19.02
N LYS A 436 12.67 21.39 -18.64
CA LYS A 436 13.32 20.14 -19.05
C LYS A 436 12.60 18.90 -18.56
N GLU A 437 12.18 18.87 -17.29
CA GLU A 437 11.63 17.66 -16.66
C GLU A 437 10.10 17.60 -16.68
N LYS A 438 9.40 18.69 -17.04
CA LYS A 438 7.93 18.71 -17.01
C LYS A 438 7.25 19.24 -18.27
N LEU A 439 7.86 20.17 -19.03
CA LEU A 439 7.29 20.66 -20.29
C LEU A 439 7.76 19.83 -21.48
N LEU A 440 9.08 19.68 -21.64
CA LEU A 440 9.72 19.03 -22.79
C LEU A 440 9.76 17.50 -22.71
N VAL A 441 9.26 16.92 -21.62
CA VAL A 441 9.07 15.46 -21.47
C VAL A 441 7.88 14.95 -22.30
N LEU A 442 7.01 15.85 -22.77
CA LEU A 442 5.93 15.50 -23.69
C LEU A 442 6.42 15.59 -25.13
N ASP A 443 6.43 14.43 -25.81
CA ASP A 443 6.81 14.33 -27.23
C ASP A 443 6.01 15.32 -28.09
N GLY A 444 6.70 16.09 -28.94
CA GLY A 444 6.09 17.11 -29.81
C GLY A 444 5.90 18.50 -29.16
N MET A 445 6.17 18.68 -27.87
CA MET A 445 6.05 19.99 -27.20
C MET A 445 7.08 21.01 -27.70
N LYS A 446 8.31 20.57 -28.03
CA LYS A 446 9.34 21.43 -28.63
C LYS A 446 8.92 21.91 -30.01
N ASP A 447 8.40 21.00 -30.84
CA ASP A 447 7.89 21.32 -32.18
C ASP A 447 6.70 22.29 -32.12
N LEU A 448 5.82 22.14 -31.13
CA LEU A 448 4.73 23.07 -30.87
C LEU A 448 5.22 24.48 -30.51
N LEU A 449 6.24 24.60 -29.64
CA LEU A 449 6.83 25.90 -29.30
C LEU A 449 7.44 26.58 -30.54
N ILE A 450 8.14 25.82 -31.38
CA ILE A 450 8.69 26.32 -32.64
C ILE A 450 7.57 26.75 -33.58
N ALA A 451 6.50 25.97 -33.71
CA ALA A 451 5.32 26.32 -34.51
C ALA A 451 4.58 27.57 -33.99
N LEU A 452 4.67 27.85 -32.69
CA LEU A 452 4.17 29.09 -32.08
C LEU A 452 5.09 30.31 -32.31
N GLY A 453 6.23 30.12 -32.99
CA GLY A 453 7.17 31.17 -33.38
C GLY A 453 8.35 31.36 -32.42
N PHE A 454 8.58 30.44 -31.48
CA PHE A 454 9.79 30.46 -30.66
C PHE A 454 10.99 29.98 -31.48
N GLU A 455 12.07 30.75 -31.47
CA GLU A 455 13.32 30.41 -32.14
C GLU A 455 14.34 29.89 -31.12
N GLU A 456 15.06 28.82 -31.45
CA GLU A 456 16.09 28.26 -30.58
C GLU A 456 17.43 28.96 -30.81
N ASP A 457 17.96 29.57 -29.76
CA ASP A 457 19.30 30.15 -29.74
C ASP A 457 19.98 29.84 -28.40
N SER A 458 21.19 29.31 -28.46
CA SER A 458 22.11 29.19 -27.32
C SER A 458 21.47 28.56 -26.05
N GLY A 459 20.69 27.49 -26.21
CA GLY A 459 20.04 26.79 -25.10
C GLY A 459 18.75 27.45 -24.56
N CYS A 460 18.22 28.44 -25.26
CA CYS A 460 16.95 29.10 -24.98
C CYS A 460 16.02 29.05 -26.20
N LEU A 461 14.71 29.04 -25.95
CA LEU A 461 13.68 29.28 -26.95
C LEU A 461 13.15 30.70 -26.74
N THR A 462 13.33 31.59 -27.71
CA THR A 462 12.96 33.00 -27.60
C THR A 462 11.90 33.37 -28.63
N LEU A 463 10.83 34.01 -28.19
CA LEU A 463 9.75 34.49 -29.04
C LEU A 463 9.99 35.94 -29.44
N SER A 464 10.31 36.17 -30.72
CA SER A 464 10.60 37.50 -31.29
C SER A 464 9.51 38.53 -30.98
N THR A 465 9.91 39.75 -30.61
CA THR A 465 9.00 40.89 -30.35
C THR A 465 8.20 41.33 -31.58
N LYS A 466 8.59 40.87 -32.77
CA LYS A 466 7.85 41.06 -34.03
C LYS A 466 6.63 40.15 -34.17
N VAL A 467 6.53 39.07 -33.38
CA VAL A 467 5.34 38.21 -33.32
C VAL A 467 4.21 38.96 -32.62
N LEU A 468 3.18 39.33 -33.39
CA LEU A 468 1.98 40.01 -32.89
C LEU A 468 1.23 39.10 -31.90
N VAL A 469 0.94 39.59 -30.69
CA VAL A 469 0.18 38.87 -29.64
C VAL A 469 -1.20 38.40 -30.14
N GLY A 470 -1.75 39.08 -31.16
CA GLY A 470 -2.97 38.68 -31.85
C GLY A 470 -2.89 37.30 -32.51
N SER A 471 -1.72 36.90 -33.02
CA SER A 471 -1.49 35.58 -33.64
C SER A 471 -1.47 34.45 -32.61
N LEU A 472 -0.91 34.69 -31.41
CA LEU A 472 -0.92 33.73 -30.30
C LEU A 472 -2.35 33.49 -29.75
N LYS A 473 -3.16 34.55 -29.61
CA LYS A 473 -4.58 34.43 -29.25
C LYS A 473 -5.38 33.63 -30.29
N LYS A 474 -5.03 33.79 -31.58
CA LYS A 474 -5.63 33.04 -32.70
C LYS A 474 -5.20 31.56 -32.70
N HIS A 475 -3.96 31.24 -32.33
CA HIS A 475 -3.50 29.85 -32.18
C HIS A 475 -4.05 29.14 -30.93
N LEU A 476 -4.26 29.85 -29.81
CA LEU A 476 -4.97 29.28 -28.65
C LEU A 476 -6.42 28.92 -28.98
N THR A 477 -7.14 29.81 -29.67
CA THR A 477 -8.55 29.56 -30.08
C THR A 477 -8.68 28.59 -31.26
N ARG A 478 -7.68 28.50 -32.14
CA ARG A 478 -7.67 27.58 -33.31
C ARG A 478 -7.16 26.18 -32.97
N SER A 479 -6.26 26.02 -31.99
CA SER A 479 -5.81 24.71 -31.46
C SER A 479 -6.97 23.95 -30.80
N GLU A 480 -7.87 24.64 -30.11
CA GLU A 480 -9.09 24.02 -29.56
C GLU A 480 -10.06 23.53 -30.65
N ALA A 481 -10.03 24.12 -31.85
CA ALA A 481 -10.93 23.80 -32.97
C ALA A 481 -10.32 22.79 -33.97
N GLU A 482 -9.02 22.84 -34.26
CA GLU A 482 -8.36 21.96 -35.24
C GLU A 482 -7.94 20.61 -34.65
N SER A 483 -7.73 20.53 -33.32
CA SER A 483 -7.55 19.26 -32.60
C SER A 483 -8.82 18.38 -32.64
N ALA A 484 -9.97 18.94 -33.06
CA ALA A 484 -11.20 18.19 -33.31
C ALA A 484 -11.32 17.61 -34.73
N ALA A 485 -10.53 18.06 -35.71
CA ALA A 485 -10.69 17.68 -37.13
C ALA A 485 -9.51 16.87 -37.72
N SER A 486 -8.28 17.01 -37.20
CA SER A 486 -7.08 16.44 -37.83
C SER A 486 -6.72 14.99 -37.45
N CYS A 487 -7.52 14.30 -36.63
CA CYS A 487 -7.25 12.88 -36.30
C CYS A 487 -7.80 11.88 -37.35
N SER A 488 -8.21 12.36 -38.53
CA SER A 488 -8.58 11.53 -39.67
C SER A 488 -7.44 11.47 -40.70
N SER A 489 -6.33 10.83 -40.34
CA SER A 489 -5.41 10.33 -41.35
C SER A 489 -4.98 8.91 -41.01
N GLN A 490 -5.43 8.00 -41.87
CA GLN A 490 -5.10 6.59 -41.85
C GLN A 490 -3.60 6.43 -42.07
N GLN A 491 -2.84 6.25 -40.99
CA GLN A 491 -1.58 5.55 -41.06
C GLN A 491 -1.68 4.30 -40.18
N LYS A 492 -1.52 3.16 -40.84
CA LYS A 492 -1.59 1.80 -40.29
C LYS A 492 -0.55 1.63 -39.18
N TYR A 493 -0.90 2.03 -37.96
CA TYR A 493 -0.17 1.62 -36.77
C TYR A 493 -0.86 0.40 -36.18
N GLN A 494 -0.15 -0.73 -36.28
CA GLN A 494 -0.59 -2.00 -35.75
C GLN A 494 -0.76 -1.93 -34.23
N ARG A 495 -1.87 -2.52 -33.78
CA ARG A 495 -2.28 -2.76 -32.38
C ARG A 495 -1.09 -3.03 -31.42
N PRO A 496 -1.06 -2.44 -30.21
CA PRO A 496 -0.55 -3.15 -29.05
C PRO A 496 -1.67 -4.08 -28.56
N VAL A 497 -1.67 -5.27 -29.12
CA VAL A 497 -2.25 -6.49 -28.56
C VAL A 497 -1.87 -6.53 -27.07
N PHE A 498 -2.79 -6.87 -26.15
CA PHE A 498 -2.36 -7.54 -24.92
C PHE A 498 -1.51 -8.68 -25.41
N ARG A 499 -0.18 -8.54 -25.33
CA ARG A 499 0.66 -9.69 -25.58
C ARG A 499 0.16 -10.70 -24.56
N LYS A 500 -0.51 -11.76 -25.06
CA LYS A 500 -0.31 -13.11 -24.51
C LYS A 500 1.14 -13.14 -24.07
N ALA A 501 1.42 -13.57 -22.83
CA ALA A 501 2.77 -13.70 -22.26
C ALA A 501 3.76 -13.75 -23.40
N ARG A 502 4.66 -12.74 -23.56
CA ARG A 502 5.61 -12.71 -24.68
C ARG A 502 6.17 -14.13 -24.75
N LYS A 503 5.65 -14.96 -25.67
CA LYS A 503 6.50 -15.94 -26.32
C LYS A 503 7.45 -14.97 -26.99
N HIS A 504 8.63 -14.80 -26.39
CA HIS A 504 9.78 -14.62 -27.23
C HIS A 504 9.72 -15.82 -28.18
N ALA A 505 9.01 -15.66 -29.30
CA ALA A 505 9.13 -16.53 -30.43
C ALA A 505 10.49 -16.17 -31.01
N PHE A 506 11.55 -16.61 -30.33
CA PHE A 506 12.87 -16.56 -30.90
C PHE A 506 13.02 -17.82 -31.75
N ASN A 507 12.72 -17.65 -33.03
CA ASN A 507 13.29 -18.48 -34.10
C ASN A 507 14.84 -18.46 -34.07
N GLU A 508 15.48 -17.64 -33.24
CA GLU A 508 16.94 -17.63 -33.05
C GLU A 508 17.48 -18.64 -32.03
N ASN A 509 16.62 -19.39 -31.30
CA ASN A 509 17.10 -20.50 -30.46
C ASN A 509 17.96 -21.48 -31.29
N LEU A 510 17.63 -21.62 -32.58
CA LEU A 510 18.35 -22.42 -33.59
C LEU A 510 19.76 -21.91 -33.93
N ASN A 511 20.08 -20.63 -33.68
CA ASN A 511 21.38 -20.04 -34.03
C ASN A 511 22.41 -20.07 -32.89
N VAL A 512 21.97 -20.20 -31.62
CA VAL A 512 22.87 -20.32 -30.46
C VAL A 512 23.30 -21.75 -30.25
N VAL A 513 22.32 -22.65 -30.13
CA VAL A 513 22.51 -24.08 -29.87
C VAL A 513 22.25 -24.81 -31.17
N ARG A 514 23.28 -25.45 -31.71
CA ARG A 514 23.19 -26.22 -32.97
C ARG A 514 22.70 -27.66 -32.74
N SER A 515 22.86 -28.17 -31.52
CA SER A 515 22.43 -29.51 -31.12
C SER A 515 20.98 -29.52 -30.64
N SER A 516 20.33 -30.68 -30.65
CA SER A 516 18.99 -30.89 -30.07
C SER A 516 19.03 -31.02 -28.53
N ASN A 517 20.08 -30.52 -27.87
CA ASN A 517 20.33 -30.74 -26.46
C ASN A 517 19.36 -29.92 -25.59
N ALA A 518 18.42 -30.60 -24.93
CA ALA A 518 17.39 -29.97 -24.10
C ALA A 518 17.96 -29.15 -22.93
N PHE A 519 19.11 -29.54 -22.37
CA PHE A 519 19.77 -28.79 -21.30
C PHE A 519 20.25 -27.42 -21.81
N LEU A 520 20.93 -27.39 -22.95
CA LEU A 520 21.43 -26.15 -23.56
C LEU A 520 20.30 -25.24 -24.06
N HIS A 521 19.22 -25.82 -24.58
CA HIS A 521 18.01 -25.04 -24.90
C HIS A 521 17.36 -24.45 -23.64
N GLY A 522 17.34 -25.18 -22.53
CA GLY A 522 16.88 -24.68 -21.24
C GLY A 522 17.65 -23.45 -20.77
N ILE A 523 18.99 -23.47 -20.94
CA ILE A 523 19.87 -22.34 -20.63
C ILE A 523 19.49 -21.09 -21.44
N VAL A 524 19.26 -21.25 -22.74
CA VAL A 524 18.89 -20.12 -23.62
C VAL A 524 17.52 -19.54 -23.23
N ASN A 525 16.55 -20.40 -22.94
CA ASN A 525 15.21 -19.98 -22.53
C ASN A 525 15.25 -19.16 -21.22
N ARG A 526 16.02 -19.60 -20.23
CA ARG A 526 16.19 -18.86 -18.96
C ARG A 526 16.95 -17.55 -19.15
N ALA A 527 17.94 -17.51 -20.06
CA ALA A 527 18.65 -16.27 -20.39
C ALA A 527 17.75 -15.20 -21.03
N GLN A 528 16.67 -15.61 -21.71
CA GLN A 528 15.64 -14.71 -22.24
C GLN A 528 14.64 -14.31 -21.15
N LEU A 529 14.20 -15.25 -20.31
CA LEU A 529 13.25 -14.99 -19.23
C LEU A 529 13.73 -13.84 -18.33
N VAL A 530 14.99 -13.85 -17.91
CA VAL A 530 15.54 -12.79 -17.02
C VAL A 530 15.52 -11.40 -17.63
N MET A 531 15.39 -11.26 -18.95
CA MET A 531 15.24 -9.95 -19.59
C MET A 531 13.89 -9.30 -19.27
N SER A 532 12.88 -10.07 -18.85
CA SER A 532 11.61 -9.51 -18.37
C SER A 532 11.77 -8.73 -17.06
N TYR A 533 12.87 -8.93 -16.32
CA TYR A 533 13.14 -8.17 -15.11
C TYR A 533 13.52 -6.73 -15.40
N GLU A 534 13.92 -6.42 -16.64
CA GLU A 534 14.36 -5.09 -17.06
C GLU A 534 13.22 -4.21 -17.60
N ASP A 535 11.96 -4.64 -17.41
CA ASP A 535 10.79 -3.81 -17.66
C ASP A 535 10.70 -2.70 -16.60
N GLU A 536 10.89 -1.45 -17.02
CA GLU A 536 10.97 -0.29 -16.12
C GLU A 536 9.66 -0.01 -15.38
N ASP A 537 8.52 -0.20 -16.05
CA ASP A 537 7.19 -0.01 -15.45
C ASP A 537 6.95 -1.09 -14.39
N LEU A 538 7.31 -2.33 -14.70
CA LEU A 538 7.21 -3.43 -13.75
C LEU A 538 8.15 -3.19 -12.56
N GLN A 539 9.40 -2.77 -12.79
CA GLN A 539 10.35 -2.46 -11.71
C GLN A 539 9.86 -1.33 -10.79
N GLU A 540 9.18 -0.32 -11.34
CA GLU A 540 8.56 0.73 -10.55
C GLU A 540 7.46 0.19 -9.64
N PHE A 541 6.60 -0.68 -10.18
CA PHE A 541 5.61 -1.38 -9.37
C PHE A 541 6.26 -2.29 -8.30
N GLY A 542 7.35 -2.97 -8.65
CA GLY A 542 8.15 -3.75 -7.71
C GLY A 542 8.72 -2.90 -6.57
N ARG A 543 9.25 -1.70 -6.85
CA ARG A 543 9.72 -0.75 -5.82
C ARG A 543 8.61 -0.34 -4.87
N GLN A 544 7.39 -0.12 -5.36
CA GLN A 544 6.22 0.22 -4.53
C GLN A 544 5.80 -0.92 -3.60
N CYS A 545 6.10 -2.17 -3.96
CA CYS A 545 5.82 -3.33 -3.13
C CYS A 545 6.81 -3.48 -1.95
N ILE A 546 8.00 -2.89 -2.05
CA ILE A 546 9.06 -2.99 -1.03
C ILE A 546 8.94 -1.81 -0.06
N PRO A 547 8.97 -2.03 1.27
CA PRO A 547 9.01 -0.94 2.25
C PRO A 547 10.43 -0.39 2.35
N ILE A 548 10.94 0.20 1.26
CA ILE A 548 12.34 0.61 1.07
C ILE A 548 12.84 1.49 2.22
N GLU A 549 12.07 2.51 2.59
CA GLU A 549 12.49 3.45 3.64
C GLU A 549 12.52 2.78 5.03
N LYS A 550 11.61 1.84 5.31
CA LYS A 550 11.65 1.07 6.56
C LYS A 550 12.89 0.18 6.62
N LEU A 551 13.18 -0.54 5.53
CA LEU A 551 14.35 -1.42 5.45
C LEU A 551 15.65 -0.62 5.60
N LYS A 552 15.78 0.51 4.89
CA LYS A 552 16.95 1.39 5.01
C LYS A 552 17.17 1.88 6.45
N LEU A 553 16.11 2.29 7.15
CA LEU A 553 16.21 2.72 8.55
C LEU A 553 16.63 1.57 9.47
N GLN A 554 16.09 0.37 9.28
CA GLN A 554 16.47 -0.82 10.04
C GLN A 554 17.94 -1.19 9.82
N THR A 555 18.38 -1.21 8.56
CA THR A 555 19.78 -1.45 8.18
C THR A 555 20.70 -0.40 8.78
N GLN A 556 20.31 0.87 8.74
CA GLN A 556 21.11 1.96 9.31
C GLN A 556 21.31 1.80 10.82
N GLU A 557 20.28 1.35 11.54
CA GLU A 557 20.39 1.11 12.98
C GLU A 557 21.27 -0.11 13.30
N LYS A 558 21.15 -1.21 12.53
CA LYS A 558 22.06 -2.37 12.65
C LYS A 558 23.51 -1.95 12.39
N LEU A 559 23.77 -1.14 11.36
CA LEU A 559 25.10 -0.64 11.06
C LEU A 559 25.68 0.19 12.21
N ARG A 560 24.87 1.07 12.82
CA ARG A 560 25.30 1.84 14.01
C ARG A 560 25.65 0.95 15.20
N GLN A 561 24.92 -0.14 15.41
CA GLN A 561 25.22 -1.11 16.46
C GLN A 561 26.56 -1.82 16.20
N ILE A 562 26.81 -2.22 14.94
CA ILE A 562 28.09 -2.81 14.53
C ILE A 562 29.23 -1.81 14.72
N GLN A 563 29.07 -0.55 14.29
CA GLN A 563 30.07 0.51 14.48
C GLN A 563 30.38 0.74 15.98
N LYS A 564 29.36 0.71 16.86
CA LYS A 564 29.57 0.76 18.31
C LYS A 564 30.35 -0.45 18.82
N ALA A 565 30.05 -1.66 18.33
CA ALA A 565 30.74 -2.89 18.71
C ALA A 565 32.20 -2.91 18.22
N ILE A 566 32.48 -2.39 17.01
CA ILE A 566 33.84 -2.19 16.49
C ILE A 566 34.62 -1.24 17.41
N LYS A 567 34.01 -0.10 17.77
CA LYS A 567 34.63 0.85 18.70
C LYS A 567 34.87 0.24 20.08
N ALA A 568 33.98 -0.65 20.53
CA ALA A 568 34.11 -1.40 21.78
C ALA A 568 35.06 -2.62 21.67
N LYS A 569 35.66 -2.89 20.50
CA LYS A 569 36.51 -4.05 20.20
C LYS A 569 35.84 -5.41 20.47
N THR A 570 34.51 -5.46 20.46
CA THR A 570 33.72 -6.69 20.62
C THR A 570 33.31 -7.32 19.29
N TRP A 571 33.54 -6.60 18.18
CA TRP A 571 33.30 -7.06 16.82
C TRP A 571 34.62 -7.45 16.13
N LYS A 572 34.67 -8.66 15.57
CA LYS A 572 35.91 -9.24 15.00
C LYS A 572 36.04 -9.05 13.49
N ASP A 573 34.93 -8.85 12.78
CA ASP A 573 34.93 -8.75 11.32
C ASP A 573 35.07 -7.28 10.84
N PRO A 574 35.43 -7.04 9.56
CA PRO A 574 35.36 -5.70 9.00
C PRO A 574 33.95 -5.12 9.06
N GLU A 575 33.83 -3.79 9.10
CA GLU A 575 32.53 -3.12 9.00
C GLU A 575 31.84 -3.48 7.67
N PRO A 576 30.59 -3.98 7.69
CA PRO A 576 29.89 -4.35 6.48
C PRO A 576 29.43 -3.11 5.69
N ALA A 577 29.42 -3.22 4.37
CA ALA A 577 28.84 -2.19 3.51
C ALA A 577 27.33 -2.10 3.72
N PHE A 578 26.76 -0.89 3.66
CA PHE A 578 25.34 -0.67 3.85
C PHE A 578 24.47 -1.51 2.91
N MET A 579 24.82 -1.58 1.62
CA MET A 579 24.06 -2.37 0.64
C MET A 579 24.18 -3.88 0.89
N ASP A 580 25.30 -4.36 1.43
CA ASP A 580 25.43 -5.78 1.77
C ASP A 580 24.58 -6.13 3.00
N LEU A 581 24.51 -5.23 3.98
CA LEU A 581 23.64 -5.37 5.15
C LEU A 581 22.16 -5.22 4.81
N LEU A 582 21.82 -4.31 3.89
CA LEU A 582 20.46 -4.14 3.37
C LEU A 582 19.99 -5.40 2.64
N LEU A 583 20.88 -6.11 1.94
CA LEU A 583 20.55 -7.37 1.29
C LEU A 583 20.11 -8.44 2.30
N VAL A 584 20.73 -8.48 3.49
CA VAL A 584 20.33 -9.39 4.58
C VAL A 584 18.93 -9.04 5.07
N ASP A 585 18.68 -7.77 5.43
CA ASP A 585 17.37 -7.31 5.90
C ASP A 585 16.27 -7.50 4.86
N PHE A 586 16.61 -7.26 3.59
CA PHE A 586 15.70 -7.45 2.46
C PHE A 586 15.34 -8.92 2.25
N THR A 587 16.31 -9.82 2.38
CA THR A 587 16.08 -11.28 2.29
C THR A 587 15.16 -11.77 3.40
N GLU A 588 15.40 -11.30 4.63
CA GLU A 588 14.57 -11.62 5.79
C GLU A 588 13.13 -11.10 5.61
N TRP A 589 12.98 -9.84 5.21
CA TRP A 589 11.66 -9.25 4.94
C TRP A 589 10.91 -10.00 3.84
N PHE A 590 11.59 -10.36 2.75
CA PHE A 590 10.94 -11.06 1.65
C PHE A 590 10.29 -12.36 2.12
N ARG A 591 11.03 -13.17 2.89
CA ARG A 591 10.54 -14.45 3.40
C ARG A 591 9.49 -14.31 4.50
N ASN A 592 9.70 -13.39 5.44
CA ASN A 592 8.89 -13.31 6.65
C ASN A 592 7.66 -12.41 6.51
N SER A 593 7.65 -11.50 5.54
CA SER A 593 6.61 -10.47 5.42
C SER A 593 6.00 -10.34 4.02
N PHE A 594 6.74 -10.68 2.96
CA PHE A 594 6.27 -10.45 1.59
C PHE A 594 5.71 -11.70 0.91
N PHE A 595 6.42 -12.83 0.98
CA PHE A 595 6.16 -14.01 0.16
C PHE A 595 5.92 -15.26 1.01
N THR A 596 4.90 -16.06 0.66
CA THR A 596 4.42 -17.20 1.46
C THR A 596 4.78 -18.55 0.83
N TRP A 597 5.33 -19.48 1.63
CA TRP A 597 5.72 -20.81 1.16
C TRP A 597 4.52 -21.75 1.08
N ILE A 598 4.33 -22.39 -0.08
CA ILE A 598 3.30 -23.41 -0.29
C ILE A 598 3.95 -24.78 -0.35
N ASN A 599 3.81 -25.54 0.73
CA ASN A 599 4.30 -26.89 0.80
C ASN A 599 3.33 -27.88 0.12
N GLN A 600 2.16 -28.05 0.72
CA GLN A 600 1.05 -28.83 0.18
C GLN A 600 -0.21 -27.96 0.17
N LEU A 601 -1.07 -28.20 -0.81
CA LEU A 601 -2.34 -27.49 -0.94
C LEU A 601 -3.30 -27.97 0.15
N PRO A 602 -3.85 -27.08 1.01
CA PRO A 602 -4.92 -27.48 1.92
C PRO A 602 -6.25 -27.57 1.17
N CYS A 603 -7.09 -28.53 1.56
CA CYS A 603 -8.48 -28.59 1.12
C CYS A 603 -9.20 -27.30 1.53
N LYS A 604 -9.96 -26.68 0.61
CA LYS A 604 -10.71 -25.45 0.91
C LYS A 604 -11.75 -25.65 2.01
N VAL A 605 -12.30 -26.87 2.13
CA VAL A 605 -13.36 -27.24 3.08
C VAL A 605 -12.77 -27.69 4.42
N CYS A 606 -12.10 -28.84 4.45
CA CYS A 606 -11.63 -29.43 5.71
C CYS A 606 -10.26 -28.93 6.18
N LYS A 607 -9.59 -28.09 5.38
CA LYS A 607 -8.23 -27.56 5.63
C LYS A 607 -7.10 -28.60 5.71
N GLN A 608 -7.42 -29.89 5.62
CA GLN A 608 -6.45 -31.00 5.57
C GLN A 608 -5.77 -31.08 4.20
N THR A 609 -4.58 -31.67 4.14
CA THR A 609 -3.82 -31.89 2.90
C THR A 609 -3.98 -33.29 2.32
N ASN A 610 -4.80 -34.15 2.94
CA ASN A 610 -4.89 -35.59 2.67
C ASN A 610 -5.81 -35.94 1.48
N GLY A 611 -5.94 -35.03 0.50
CA GLY A 611 -6.73 -35.24 -0.71
C GLY A 611 -5.98 -35.96 -1.82
N ARG A 612 -6.70 -36.43 -2.83
CA ARG A 612 -6.09 -36.99 -4.04
C ARG A 612 -5.44 -35.86 -4.83
N SER A 613 -4.14 -35.92 -5.06
CA SER A 613 -3.41 -34.91 -5.82
C SER A 613 -3.35 -35.26 -7.31
N SER A 614 -3.50 -34.28 -8.19
CA SER A 614 -3.26 -34.39 -9.63
C SER A 614 -2.51 -33.17 -10.17
N VAL A 615 -1.94 -33.31 -11.37
CA VAL A 615 -1.28 -32.20 -12.09
C VAL A 615 -1.90 -32.08 -13.46
N SER A 616 -2.28 -30.87 -13.84
CA SER A 616 -2.79 -30.51 -15.16
C SER A 616 -2.01 -29.33 -15.73
N VAL A 617 -2.27 -29.02 -17.00
CA VAL A 617 -1.74 -27.83 -17.66
C VAL A 617 -2.91 -27.04 -18.22
N GLU A 618 -3.06 -25.80 -17.77
CA GLU A 618 -4.11 -24.88 -18.21
C GLU A 618 -3.44 -23.64 -18.81
N ASP A 619 -3.77 -23.31 -20.07
CA ASP A 619 -3.15 -22.20 -20.81
C ASP A 619 -1.61 -22.19 -20.83
N GLY A 620 -1.00 -23.39 -20.75
CA GLY A 620 0.46 -23.56 -20.69
C GLY A 620 1.08 -23.36 -19.31
N ILE A 621 0.26 -23.17 -18.27
CA ILE A 621 0.68 -23.04 -16.88
C ILE A 621 0.45 -24.38 -16.18
N ARG A 622 1.46 -24.87 -15.47
CA ARG A 622 1.33 -26.08 -14.65
C ARG A 622 0.42 -25.80 -13.46
N VAL A 623 -0.62 -26.62 -13.30
CA VAL A 623 -1.58 -26.51 -12.20
C VAL A 623 -1.50 -27.77 -11.36
N GLU A 624 -1.28 -27.61 -10.07
CA GLU A 624 -1.37 -28.70 -9.10
C GLU A 624 -2.76 -28.64 -8.45
N GLU A 625 -3.44 -29.78 -8.40
CA GLU A 625 -4.79 -29.89 -7.89
C GLU A 625 -4.85 -30.84 -6.70
N LEU A 626 -5.62 -30.47 -5.69
CA LEU A 626 -5.99 -31.33 -4.57
C LEU A 626 -7.50 -31.57 -4.59
N HIS A 627 -7.90 -32.82 -4.78
CA HIS A 627 -9.28 -33.28 -4.77
C HIS A 627 -9.63 -33.82 -3.37
N CYS A 628 -10.48 -33.09 -2.64
CA CYS A 628 -10.86 -33.43 -1.27
C CYS A 628 -12.24 -32.84 -0.92
N CYS A 629 -13.05 -33.53 -0.12
CA CYS A 629 -14.40 -33.10 0.28
C CYS A 629 -15.29 -32.66 -0.90
N SER A 630 -15.23 -33.38 -2.02
CA SER A 630 -15.95 -33.05 -3.28
C SER A 630 -15.60 -31.69 -3.88
N THR A 631 -14.47 -31.09 -3.47
CA THR A 631 -13.93 -29.83 -3.99
C THR A 631 -12.52 -29.99 -4.52
N VAL A 632 -12.13 -29.14 -5.47
CA VAL A 632 -10.77 -29.09 -6.02
C VAL A 632 -10.08 -27.80 -5.59
N THR A 633 -8.99 -27.92 -4.82
CA THR A 633 -8.07 -26.81 -4.57
C THR A 633 -7.02 -26.78 -5.67
N ARG A 634 -6.83 -25.65 -6.35
CA ARG A 634 -5.84 -25.48 -7.43
C ARG A 634 -4.69 -24.57 -7.00
N PHE A 635 -3.48 -24.89 -7.43
CA PHE A 635 -2.27 -24.09 -7.30
C PHE A 635 -1.60 -23.94 -8.65
N TYR A 636 -1.61 -22.72 -9.17
CA TYR A 636 -1.01 -22.39 -10.46
C TYR A 636 0.47 -22.03 -10.24
N ARG A 637 1.37 -22.72 -10.95
CA ARG A 637 2.82 -22.50 -10.91
C ARG A 637 3.19 -21.38 -11.89
N TYR A 638 2.98 -20.13 -11.48
CA TYR A 638 3.22 -18.96 -12.31
C TYR A 638 4.73 -18.66 -12.47
N GLU A 639 5.16 -18.41 -13.71
CA GLU A 639 6.50 -17.86 -14.01
C GLU A 639 6.49 -16.33 -14.23
N ASP A 640 5.31 -15.73 -14.44
CA ASP A 640 5.18 -14.30 -14.68
C ASP A 640 5.33 -13.50 -13.38
N VAL A 641 6.34 -12.63 -13.35
CA VAL A 641 6.69 -11.86 -12.15
C VAL A 641 5.57 -10.90 -11.72
N ALA A 642 4.86 -10.28 -12.66
CA ALA A 642 3.74 -9.39 -12.32
C ALA A 642 2.65 -10.14 -11.55
N THR A 643 2.38 -11.38 -11.97
CA THR A 643 1.49 -12.29 -11.26
C THR A 643 2.04 -12.66 -9.88
N LEU A 644 3.33 -12.98 -9.77
CA LEU A 644 3.97 -13.32 -8.49
C LEU A 644 3.98 -12.18 -7.47
N LEU A 645 4.10 -10.92 -7.90
CA LEU A 645 3.99 -9.74 -7.03
C LEU A 645 2.58 -9.59 -6.42
N THR A 646 1.59 -10.19 -7.08
CA THR A 646 0.19 -10.19 -6.66
C THR A 646 -0.15 -11.42 -5.82
N THR A 647 0.21 -12.63 -6.29
CA THR A 647 -0.08 -13.88 -5.58
C THR A 647 0.74 -14.01 -4.31
N ARG A 648 1.99 -13.52 -4.32
CA ARG A 648 2.89 -13.49 -3.17
C ARG A 648 3.06 -14.85 -2.48
N MET A 649 3.01 -15.92 -3.26
CA MET A 649 3.08 -17.27 -2.74
C MET A 649 3.67 -18.25 -3.76
N GLY A 650 4.36 -19.27 -3.29
CA GLY A 650 4.83 -20.37 -4.11
C GLY A 650 5.93 -21.22 -3.49
N ARG A 651 6.77 -21.83 -4.31
CA ARG A 651 7.94 -22.63 -3.90
C ARG A 651 9.22 -21.99 -4.38
N CYS A 652 10.36 -22.68 -4.31
CA CYS A 652 11.68 -22.14 -4.68
C CYS A 652 11.67 -21.43 -6.05
N GLY A 653 10.97 -22.00 -7.05
CA GLY A 653 10.75 -21.41 -8.37
C GLY A 653 10.21 -19.98 -8.32
N GLU A 654 9.03 -19.82 -7.72
CA GLU A 654 8.33 -18.54 -7.57
C GLU A 654 9.08 -17.58 -6.64
N TYR A 655 9.66 -18.11 -5.55
CA TYR A 655 10.48 -17.35 -4.59
C TYR A 655 11.67 -16.70 -5.29
N ALA A 656 12.55 -17.49 -5.91
CA ALA A 656 13.76 -16.98 -6.55
C ALA A 656 13.42 -16.03 -7.70
N ASN A 657 12.38 -16.32 -8.48
CA ASN A 657 11.99 -15.50 -9.62
C ASN A 657 11.53 -14.10 -9.18
N CYS A 658 10.59 -14.05 -8.22
CA CYS A 658 10.10 -12.79 -7.67
C CYS A 658 11.20 -12.04 -6.90
N PHE A 659 12.02 -12.74 -6.11
CA PHE A 659 13.10 -12.13 -5.36
C PHE A 659 14.19 -11.53 -6.25
N THR A 660 14.66 -12.26 -7.27
CA THR A 660 15.66 -11.74 -8.23
C THR A 660 15.16 -10.47 -8.90
N PHE A 661 13.89 -10.44 -9.30
CA PHE A 661 13.27 -9.25 -9.85
C PHE A 661 13.24 -8.08 -8.86
N LEU A 662 12.86 -8.31 -7.60
CA LEU A 662 12.85 -7.26 -6.58
C LEU A 662 14.28 -6.78 -6.23
N CYS A 663 15.30 -7.63 -6.31
CA CYS A 663 16.69 -7.19 -6.26
C CYS A 663 17.00 -6.19 -7.39
N ARG A 664 16.53 -6.46 -8.61
CA ARG A 664 16.67 -5.52 -9.74
C ARG A 664 15.95 -4.19 -9.47
N CYS A 665 14.77 -4.23 -8.85
CA CYS A 665 14.01 -3.03 -8.45
C CYS A 665 14.78 -2.14 -7.48
N LEU A 666 15.54 -2.73 -6.54
CA LEU A 666 16.41 -2.04 -5.58
C LEU A 666 17.75 -1.57 -6.20
N GLY A 667 18.00 -1.87 -7.47
CA GLY A 667 19.20 -1.46 -8.17
C GLY A 667 20.38 -2.42 -8.03
N TYR A 668 20.21 -3.60 -7.41
CA TYR A 668 21.27 -4.61 -7.36
C TYR A 668 21.54 -5.22 -8.73
N ASP A 669 22.82 -5.43 -9.08
CA ASP A 669 23.18 -6.38 -10.12
C ASP A 669 22.84 -7.78 -9.61
N ALA A 670 21.81 -8.40 -10.20
CA ALA A 670 21.27 -9.68 -9.74
C ALA A 670 21.25 -10.73 -10.86
N ARG A 671 21.45 -11.99 -10.49
CA ARG A 671 21.38 -13.17 -11.35
C ARG A 671 20.32 -14.12 -10.81
N TYR A 672 19.50 -14.66 -11.70
CA TYR A 672 18.66 -15.83 -11.42
C TYR A 672 19.51 -17.08 -11.64
N VAL A 673 19.68 -17.91 -10.62
CA VAL A 673 20.58 -19.06 -10.63
C VAL A 673 19.78 -20.35 -10.67
N VAL A 674 20.12 -21.24 -11.59
CA VAL A 674 19.41 -22.49 -11.84
C VAL A 674 20.35 -23.67 -11.67
N ALA A 675 19.98 -24.61 -10.80
CA ALA A 675 20.67 -25.87 -10.65
C ALA A 675 19.86 -27.04 -11.19
N THR A 676 20.56 -28.03 -11.72
CA THR A 676 19.98 -29.25 -12.30
C THR A 676 19.40 -30.22 -11.28
N PHE A 677 19.66 -30.03 -9.97
CA PHE A 677 19.04 -30.78 -8.87
C PHE A 677 17.66 -30.25 -8.45
N ASP A 678 16.97 -29.53 -9.35
CA ASP A 678 15.62 -28.97 -9.15
C ASP A 678 15.57 -27.92 -8.02
N HIS A 679 16.50 -26.96 -8.07
CA HIS A 679 16.51 -25.81 -7.17
C HIS A 679 16.97 -24.56 -7.90
N VAL A 680 16.49 -23.41 -7.43
CA VAL A 680 16.80 -22.09 -7.99
C VAL A 680 16.95 -21.07 -6.87
N TRP A 681 17.80 -20.07 -7.08
CA TRP A 681 18.08 -19.02 -6.11
C TRP A 681 18.60 -17.76 -6.81
N THR A 682 19.11 -16.79 -6.05
CA THR A 682 19.59 -15.51 -6.57
C THR A 682 21.07 -15.29 -6.25
N GLU A 683 21.82 -14.66 -7.14
CA GLU A 683 23.13 -14.08 -6.83
C GLU A 683 23.06 -12.56 -6.94
N VAL A 684 23.66 -11.84 -6.00
CA VAL A 684 23.72 -10.37 -6.00
C VAL A 684 25.19 -9.94 -5.97
N TYR A 685 25.59 -9.02 -6.85
CA TYR A 685 26.96 -8.54 -6.87
C TYR A 685 27.19 -7.44 -5.82
N SER A 686 28.12 -7.69 -4.90
CA SER A 686 28.61 -6.66 -4.00
C SER A 686 29.74 -5.88 -4.67
N THR A 687 29.52 -4.58 -4.82
CA THR A 687 30.51 -3.65 -5.37
C THR A 687 31.68 -3.45 -4.40
N THR A 688 31.43 -3.50 -3.10
CA THR A 688 32.45 -3.38 -2.04
C THR A 688 33.33 -4.62 -1.97
N GLN A 689 32.72 -5.81 -1.94
CA GLN A 689 33.46 -7.08 -1.88
C GLN A 689 33.97 -7.53 -3.26
N LYS A 690 33.56 -6.84 -4.34
CA LYS A 690 33.95 -7.11 -5.73
C LYS A 690 33.69 -8.55 -6.17
N ARG A 691 32.61 -9.15 -5.67
CA ARG A 691 32.21 -10.54 -5.98
C ARG A 691 30.70 -10.73 -5.94
N TRP A 692 30.26 -11.82 -6.54
CA TRP A 692 28.89 -12.30 -6.42
C TRP A 692 28.66 -12.96 -5.05
N ILE A 693 27.57 -12.57 -4.41
CA ILE A 693 27.08 -13.09 -3.14
C ILE A 693 25.90 -14.01 -3.44
N HIS A 694 25.94 -15.22 -2.91
CA HIS A 694 24.84 -16.18 -2.96
C HIS A 694 23.68 -15.70 -2.09
N VAL A 695 22.44 -15.83 -2.56
CA VAL A 695 21.22 -15.54 -1.80
C VAL A 695 20.15 -16.59 -2.08
N ASP A 696 19.77 -17.35 -1.06
CA ASP A 696 18.61 -18.24 -1.10
C ASP A 696 17.42 -17.59 -0.38
N PRO A 697 16.45 -17.01 -1.11
CA PRO A 697 15.31 -16.32 -0.50
C PRO A 697 14.28 -17.26 0.13
N SER A 698 14.26 -18.55 -0.23
CA SER A 698 13.34 -19.52 0.38
C SER A 698 13.77 -19.93 1.79
N ASP A 699 15.07 -19.96 2.04
CA ASP A 699 15.65 -20.29 3.34
C ASP A 699 16.18 -19.05 4.10
N SER A 700 16.09 -17.87 3.49
CA SER A 700 16.62 -16.59 4.01
C SER A 700 18.11 -16.66 4.34
N VAL A 701 18.88 -17.26 3.43
CA VAL A 701 20.32 -17.47 3.59
C VAL A 701 21.07 -16.53 2.65
N VAL A 702 22.07 -15.85 3.18
CA VAL A 702 22.97 -14.98 2.42
C VAL A 702 24.39 -15.51 2.59
N ASP A 703 25.12 -15.60 1.46
CA ASP A 703 26.54 -15.93 1.37
C ASP A 703 26.98 -17.33 1.86
N ALA A 704 26.10 -18.33 1.75
CA ALA A 704 26.40 -19.73 2.05
C ALA A 704 26.37 -20.68 0.82
N PRO A 705 27.15 -20.47 -0.25
CA PRO A 705 26.99 -21.26 -1.48
C PRO A 705 27.28 -22.76 -1.35
N LEU A 706 28.06 -23.22 -0.37
CA LEU A 706 28.29 -24.66 -0.17
C LEU A 706 27.15 -25.37 0.59
N MET A 707 26.10 -24.62 1.01
CA MET A 707 24.97 -25.19 1.73
C MET A 707 24.27 -26.31 0.96
N TYR A 708 24.25 -26.25 -0.37
CA TYR A 708 23.57 -27.25 -1.18
C TYR A 708 24.33 -28.58 -1.20
N GLN A 709 25.64 -28.54 -1.40
CA GLN A 709 26.46 -29.75 -1.41
C GLN A 709 26.61 -30.32 0.00
N HIS A 710 26.92 -29.48 1.00
CA HIS A 710 27.34 -29.94 2.31
C HIS A 710 26.21 -29.99 3.34
N GLY A 711 25.32 -29.01 3.36
CA GLY A 711 24.17 -28.98 4.25
C GLY A 711 23.02 -29.84 3.73
N TRP A 712 22.64 -29.66 2.47
CA TRP A 712 21.52 -30.36 1.82
C TRP A 712 21.94 -31.68 1.17
N LYS A 713 23.24 -32.02 1.20
CA LYS A 713 23.80 -33.25 0.62
C LYS A 713 23.38 -33.47 -0.85
N ARG A 714 23.28 -32.37 -1.62
CA ARG A 714 22.93 -32.44 -3.04
C ARG A 714 24.13 -32.82 -3.89
N ASN A 715 23.86 -33.72 -4.84
CA ASN A 715 24.79 -34.04 -5.92
C ASN A 715 24.77 -32.91 -6.95
N VAL A 716 25.62 -31.91 -6.75
CA VAL A 716 25.78 -30.77 -7.66
C VAL A 716 26.55 -31.22 -8.93
N ASP A 717 25.98 -30.93 -10.10
CA ASP A 717 26.54 -31.19 -11.44
C ASP A 717 26.58 -29.92 -12.31
N TYR A 718 25.46 -29.20 -12.45
CA TYR A 718 25.42 -27.94 -13.20
C TYR A 718 24.65 -26.85 -12.44
N VAL A 719 25.25 -25.68 -12.34
CA VAL A 719 24.64 -24.46 -11.80
C VAL A 719 24.93 -23.29 -12.73
N ILE A 720 23.88 -22.75 -13.37
CA ILE A 720 24.00 -21.71 -14.38
C ILE A 720 23.30 -20.44 -13.90
N ALA A 721 24.00 -19.31 -13.94
CA ALA A 721 23.51 -18.02 -13.49
C ALA A 721 23.19 -17.10 -14.67
N HIS A 722 22.01 -16.47 -14.65
CA HIS A 722 21.48 -15.65 -15.73
C HIS A 722 21.21 -14.23 -15.25
N SER A 723 21.77 -13.20 -15.91
CA SER A 723 21.43 -11.79 -15.66
C SER A 723 21.09 -11.05 -16.95
N LYS A 724 20.80 -9.75 -16.84
CA LYS A 724 20.62 -8.86 -17.99
C LYS A 724 21.88 -8.74 -18.86
N ASP A 725 23.05 -8.67 -18.22
CA ASP A 725 24.33 -8.33 -18.85
C ASP A 725 25.17 -9.56 -19.20
N ASP A 726 24.90 -10.72 -18.56
CA ASP A 726 25.78 -11.89 -18.67
C ASP A 726 25.06 -13.22 -18.41
N ILE A 727 25.73 -14.30 -18.77
CA ILE A 727 25.48 -15.66 -18.33
C ILE A 727 26.80 -16.30 -17.91
N GLN A 728 26.78 -17.07 -16.82
CA GLN A 728 27.98 -17.72 -16.32
C GLN A 728 27.66 -19.11 -15.74
N ASP A 729 28.50 -20.09 -16.06
CA ASP A 729 28.56 -21.33 -15.29
C ASP A 729 29.21 -21.02 -13.95
N VAL A 730 28.44 -21.14 -12.87
CA VAL A 730 28.85 -20.83 -11.50
C VAL A 730 28.99 -22.10 -10.65
N THR A 731 28.94 -23.29 -11.26
CA THR A 731 28.94 -24.59 -10.57
C THR A 731 30.06 -24.71 -9.52
N TRP A 732 31.25 -24.23 -9.86
CA TRP A 732 32.46 -24.26 -9.02
C TRP A 732 32.35 -23.47 -7.72
N ARG A 733 31.41 -22.50 -7.64
CA ARG A 733 31.10 -21.80 -6.38
C ARG A 733 30.33 -22.69 -5.41
N TYR A 734 29.51 -23.59 -5.94
CA TYR A 734 28.54 -24.41 -5.20
C TYR A 734 29.01 -25.86 -5.03
N CYS A 735 30.18 -26.22 -5.57
CA CYS A 735 30.79 -27.53 -5.40
C CYS A 735 32.30 -27.39 -5.21
N ASN A 736 32.84 -27.92 -4.12
CA ASN A 736 34.28 -27.86 -3.81
C ASN A 736 35.04 -29.18 -4.07
N ASP A 737 34.38 -30.17 -4.69
CA ASP A 737 35.01 -31.42 -5.17
C ASP A 737 35.02 -31.43 -6.71
N HIS A 738 35.92 -30.64 -7.27
CA HIS A 738 36.00 -30.39 -8.72
C HIS A 738 36.33 -31.66 -9.51
N THR A 739 37.13 -32.56 -8.94
CA THR A 739 37.53 -33.82 -9.60
C THR A 739 36.35 -34.75 -9.78
N GLN A 740 35.53 -34.95 -8.73
CA GLN A 740 34.32 -35.76 -8.86
C GLN A 740 33.22 -35.05 -9.65
N LEU A 741 33.16 -33.71 -9.57
CA LEU A 741 32.21 -32.90 -10.35
C LEU A 741 32.37 -33.15 -11.85
N LEU A 742 33.59 -33.12 -12.38
CA LEU A 742 33.86 -33.35 -13.81
C LEU A 742 33.33 -34.70 -14.30
N LYS A 743 33.37 -35.75 -13.46
CA LYS A 743 32.83 -37.08 -13.80
C LYS A 743 31.30 -37.10 -13.88
N ARG A 744 30.61 -36.24 -13.10
CA ARG A 744 29.14 -36.15 -13.06
C ARG A 744 28.56 -35.26 -14.17
N ARG A 745 29.39 -34.43 -14.80
CA ARG A 745 28.96 -33.48 -15.83
C ARG A 745 28.82 -34.14 -17.19
N THR A 746 27.66 -34.75 -17.43
CA THR A 746 27.40 -35.56 -18.64
C THR A 746 26.28 -35.03 -19.55
N ARG A 747 25.64 -33.90 -19.20
CA ARG A 747 24.51 -33.35 -19.96
C ARG A 747 24.91 -32.68 -21.28
N CYS A 748 26.15 -32.22 -21.41
CA CYS A 748 26.77 -31.70 -22.64
C CYS A 748 28.29 -31.74 -22.50
N SER A 749 29.03 -31.51 -23.58
CA SER A 749 30.48 -31.30 -23.46
C SER A 749 30.80 -29.91 -22.90
N GLU A 750 31.92 -29.76 -22.20
CA GLU A 750 32.33 -28.46 -21.63
C GLU A 750 32.56 -27.40 -22.72
N ASP A 751 33.14 -27.80 -23.85
CA ASP A 751 33.34 -26.92 -25.01
C ASP A 751 32.01 -26.44 -25.61
N GLU A 752 31.01 -27.34 -25.72
CA GLU A 752 29.69 -26.96 -26.20
C GLU A 752 28.99 -25.98 -25.25
N LEU A 753 29.06 -26.22 -23.93
CA LEU A 753 28.52 -25.32 -22.92
C LEU A 753 29.19 -23.94 -22.98
N LEU A 754 30.51 -23.91 -23.08
CA LEU A 754 31.28 -22.67 -23.15
C LEU A 754 30.93 -21.86 -24.40
N ARG A 755 30.81 -22.50 -25.56
CA ARG A 755 30.38 -21.83 -26.81
C ARG A 755 28.99 -21.20 -26.67
N VAL A 756 28.06 -21.89 -26.04
CA VAL A 756 26.69 -21.37 -25.78
C VAL A 756 26.75 -20.15 -24.86
N ILE A 757 27.51 -20.23 -23.76
CA ILE A 757 27.72 -19.12 -22.82
C ILE A 757 28.30 -17.88 -23.54
N ILE A 758 29.37 -18.07 -24.32
CA ILE A 758 30.03 -16.98 -25.06
C ILE A 758 29.06 -16.32 -26.04
N LYS A 759 28.33 -17.11 -26.85
CA LYS A 759 27.34 -16.56 -27.80
C LYS A 759 26.24 -15.78 -27.10
N ILE A 760 25.72 -16.25 -25.97
CA ILE A 760 24.69 -15.54 -25.22
C ILE A 760 25.26 -14.23 -24.66
N ARG A 761 26.48 -14.27 -24.12
CA ARG A 761 27.19 -13.08 -23.60
C ARG A 761 27.40 -12.04 -24.69
N GLU A 762 27.93 -12.42 -25.84
CA GLU A 762 28.13 -11.53 -26.99
C GLU A 762 26.83 -10.84 -27.40
N ARG A 763 25.71 -11.58 -27.42
CA ARG A 763 24.40 -11.02 -27.73
C ARG A 763 23.92 -10.03 -26.67
N LYS A 764 24.01 -10.39 -25.39
CA LYS A 764 23.59 -9.52 -24.27
C LYS A 764 24.41 -8.24 -24.19
N GLN A 765 25.68 -8.30 -24.56
CA GLN A 765 26.62 -7.18 -24.49
C GLN A 765 26.79 -6.42 -25.81
N LYS A 766 26.04 -6.79 -26.86
CA LYS A 766 26.15 -6.18 -28.19
C LYS A 766 26.02 -4.66 -28.15
N ASP A 767 25.02 -4.17 -27.40
CA ASP A 767 24.69 -2.74 -27.30
C ASP A 767 25.35 -2.05 -26.08
N CYS A 768 26.24 -2.76 -25.36
CA CYS A 768 26.99 -2.16 -24.26
C CYS A 768 28.12 -1.26 -24.75
N THR A 769 28.41 -0.21 -24.00
CA THR A 769 29.59 0.63 -24.23
C THR A 769 30.88 -0.16 -24.00
N GLU A 770 31.97 0.22 -24.67
CA GLU A 770 33.28 -0.43 -24.51
C GLU A 770 33.78 -0.38 -23.05
N ALA A 771 33.49 0.71 -22.33
CA ALA A 771 33.80 0.81 -20.91
C ALA A 771 33.04 -0.24 -20.07
N LYS A 772 31.75 -0.43 -20.34
CA LYS A 772 30.92 -1.43 -19.65
C LYS A 772 31.37 -2.85 -20.00
N LYS A 773 31.70 -3.15 -21.27
CA LYS A 773 32.26 -4.44 -21.69
C LYS A 773 33.57 -4.76 -20.96
N LYS A 774 34.52 -3.81 -20.90
CA LYS A 774 35.77 -3.97 -20.14
C LYS A 774 35.52 -4.21 -18.65
N TYR A 775 34.57 -3.49 -18.05
CA TYR A 775 34.19 -3.69 -16.65
C TYR A 775 33.61 -5.09 -16.40
N LEU A 776 32.68 -5.55 -17.25
CA LEU A 776 32.10 -6.88 -17.13
C LEU A 776 33.15 -7.98 -17.35
N ALA A 777 34.02 -7.85 -18.35
CA ALA A 777 35.10 -8.80 -18.59
C ALA A 777 36.05 -8.94 -17.39
N LYS A 778 36.42 -7.82 -16.74
CA LYS A 778 37.23 -7.85 -15.51
C LYS A 778 36.52 -8.59 -14.37
N ARG A 779 35.22 -8.39 -14.20
CA ARG A 779 34.41 -9.10 -13.19
C ARG A 779 34.36 -10.60 -13.47
N THR A 780 34.10 -10.99 -14.71
CA THR A 780 34.06 -12.39 -15.12
C THR A 780 35.43 -13.06 -14.91
N LEU A 781 36.52 -12.38 -15.27
CA LEU A 781 37.87 -12.92 -15.06
C LEU A 781 38.16 -13.16 -13.56
N ALA A 782 37.84 -12.19 -12.70
CA ALA A 782 37.99 -12.34 -11.25
C ALA A 782 37.15 -13.50 -10.70
N GLU A 783 35.92 -13.67 -11.21
CA GLU A 783 35.03 -14.77 -10.85
C GLU A 783 35.59 -16.14 -11.27
N VAL A 784 36.09 -16.27 -12.51
CA VAL A 784 36.70 -17.51 -13.02
C VAL A 784 37.97 -17.87 -12.24
N ILE A 785 38.79 -16.90 -11.88
CA ILE A 785 39.94 -17.13 -10.98
C ILE A 785 39.45 -17.60 -9.60
N GLY A 786 38.38 -17.01 -9.07
CA GLY A 786 37.78 -17.47 -7.81
C GLY A 786 37.30 -18.93 -7.86
N PHE A 787 36.81 -19.40 -9.02
CA PHE A 787 36.39 -20.78 -9.22
C PHE A 787 37.52 -21.80 -9.17
N THR A 788 38.78 -21.41 -9.32
CA THR A 788 39.90 -22.37 -9.21
C THR A 788 40.24 -22.69 -7.75
N VAL A 789 39.69 -21.95 -6.78
CA VAL A 789 40.00 -22.10 -5.36
C VAL A 789 38.93 -22.94 -4.66
N ALA A 790 39.26 -24.19 -4.32
CA ALA A 790 38.40 -25.04 -3.51
C ALA A 790 38.46 -24.62 -2.04
N ARG A 791 37.33 -24.16 -1.49
CA ARG A 791 37.22 -23.80 -0.06
C ARG A 791 36.49 -24.87 0.74
N LYS A 792 36.73 -24.93 2.05
CA LYS A 792 35.97 -25.78 2.97
C LYS A 792 34.62 -25.12 3.32
N PRO A 793 33.55 -25.90 3.57
CA PRO A 793 32.29 -25.35 4.05
C PRO A 793 32.47 -24.78 5.45
N ASN A 794 31.80 -23.66 5.74
CA ASN A 794 31.70 -23.12 7.09
C ASN A 794 30.53 -23.77 7.85
N GLU A 795 30.37 -23.45 9.15
CA GLU A 795 29.31 -24.04 9.99
C GLU A 795 27.90 -23.74 9.48
N ASP A 796 27.66 -22.56 8.89
CA ASP A 796 26.35 -22.18 8.33
C ASP A 796 26.01 -23.02 7.09
N GLU A 797 27.00 -23.42 6.32
CA GLU A 797 26.86 -24.24 5.11
C GLU A 797 26.72 -25.74 5.40
N LEU A 798 26.90 -26.14 6.65
CA LEU A 798 26.58 -27.50 7.10
C LEU A 798 25.11 -27.66 7.49
N LYS A 799 24.34 -26.56 7.54
CA LYS A 799 22.93 -26.57 7.96
C LYS A 799 22.02 -27.10 6.84
N GLY A 800 21.08 -27.97 7.23
CA GLY A 800 20.03 -28.47 6.35
C GLY A 800 18.98 -27.40 6.01
N ARG A 801 18.12 -27.69 5.02
CA ARG A 801 17.08 -26.75 4.58
C ARG A 801 15.97 -26.59 5.61
N SER A 802 15.45 -25.39 5.75
CA SER A 802 14.26 -25.08 6.55
C SER A 802 12.96 -25.19 5.75
N SER A 803 12.98 -24.90 4.44
CA SER A 803 11.82 -24.92 3.53
C SER A 803 11.44 -26.31 2.99
N GLY A 804 10.15 -26.55 2.66
CA GLY A 804 9.64 -27.83 2.15
C GLY A 804 9.07 -28.81 3.20
N SER A 805 8.38 -29.87 2.75
CA SER A 805 7.67 -30.81 3.66
C SER A 805 8.65 -31.63 4.49
N LEU A 806 8.22 -32.04 5.68
CA LEU A 806 9.03 -32.87 6.57
C LEU A 806 9.43 -34.19 5.88
N ALA A 807 8.47 -34.90 5.26
CA ALA A 807 8.73 -36.12 4.48
C ALA A 807 9.65 -35.89 3.25
N TRP A 808 9.54 -34.73 2.58
CA TRP A 808 10.41 -34.35 1.46
C TRP A 808 11.85 -34.04 1.90
N LYS A 809 12.00 -33.42 3.08
CA LYS A 809 13.31 -33.18 3.71
C LYS A 809 13.93 -34.49 4.24
N GLN A 810 13.09 -35.41 4.73
CA GLN A 810 13.50 -36.70 5.30
C GLN A 810 13.92 -37.72 4.24
N SER A 811 13.14 -37.87 3.15
CA SER A 811 13.51 -38.72 2.00
C SER A 811 14.82 -38.32 1.32
N ARG A 812 15.35 -37.13 1.63
CA ARG A 812 16.58 -36.58 1.06
C ARG A 812 17.70 -36.39 2.10
N GLY A 813 17.47 -36.76 3.37
CA GLY A 813 18.49 -36.78 4.44
C GLY A 813 18.87 -35.41 5.03
N GLU A 814 17.97 -34.42 5.04
CA GLU A 814 18.31 -33.00 5.21
C GLU A 814 17.92 -32.36 6.58
N GLN A 815 17.66 -33.11 7.65
CA GLN A 815 17.08 -32.55 8.88
C GLN A 815 18.04 -32.48 10.11
N GLN A 816 18.41 -31.25 10.47
CA GLN A 816 18.73 -30.79 11.84
C GLN A 816 17.96 -29.47 12.05
N SER A 817 17.12 -29.35 13.09
CA SER A 817 16.37 -28.12 13.38
C SER A 817 16.94 -27.36 14.57
N ASN A 818 17.58 -26.22 14.31
CA ASN A 818 18.09 -25.30 15.34
C ASN A 818 17.26 -24.01 15.32
N ALA A 819 16.31 -23.87 16.23
CA ALA A 819 15.71 -22.59 16.57
C ALA A 819 16.31 -22.25 17.93
N PHE A 820 17.33 -21.40 18.02
CA PHE A 820 18.15 -21.23 19.23
C PHE A 820 17.43 -20.49 20.38
N PHE A 821 16.22 -20.90 20.77
CA PHE A 821 15.48 -20.30 21.86
C PHE A 821 16.18 -20.58 23.21
N THR A 822 16.46 -19.52 23.95
CA THR A 822 17.10 -19.60 25.27
C THR A 822 16.24 -18.85 26.28
N PHE A 823 15.86 -19.51 27.37
CA PHE A 823 15.15 -18.88 28.47
C PHE A 823 16.12 -18.03 29.30
N THR A 824 15.74 -16.77 29.53
CA THR A 824 16.46 -15.85 30.41
C THR A 824 15.57 -15.43 31.59
N ALA A 825 16.19 -15.05 32.70
CA ALA A 825 15.46 -14.53 33.86
C ALA A 825 15.01 -13.08 33.62
N THR A 826 13.83 -12.73 34.15
CA THR A 826 13.33 -11.35 34.22
C THR A 826 13.61 -10.76 35.60
N ASP A 827 13.40 -9.45 35.75
CA ASP A 827 13.49 -8.79 37.06
C ASP A 827 12.49 -9.37 38.07
N LEU A 828 11.35 -9.86 37.59
CA LEU A 828 10.34 -10.50 38.42
C LEU A 828 10.81 -11.88 38.93
N ASP A 829 11.48 -12.67 38.09
CA ASP A 829 12.09 -13.94 38.49
C ASP A 829 13.15 -13.73 39.58
N LYS A 830 13.94 -12.64 39.44
CA LYS A 830 14.94 -12.22 40.43
C LYS A 830 14.30 -11.81 41.75
N GLN A 831 13.24 -11.01 41.71
CA GLN A 831 12.51 -10.57 42.90
C GLN A 831 11.92 -11.75 43.69
N HIS A 832 11.35 -12.72 42.97
CA HIS A 832 10.70 -13.89 43.57
C HIS A 832 11.63 -15.09 43.77
N LYS A 833 12.91 -14.96 43.42
CA LYS A 833 13.94 -16.01 43.47
C LYS A 833 13.51 -17.34 42.83
N GLN A 834 12.73 -17.27 41.75
CA GLN A 834 12.21 -18.45 41.07
C GLN A 834 12.05 -18.22 39.57
N PHE A 835 12.13 -19.30 38.80
CA PHE A 835 11.74 -19.37 37.39
C PHE A 835 10.94 -20.65 37.19
N ASN A 836 9.67 -20.54 36.78
CA ASN A 836 8.83 -21.72 36.52
C ASN A 836 8.27 -21.72 35.11
N LEU A 837 8.31 -22.89 34.48
CA LEU A 837 7.83 -23.14 33.13
C LEU A 837 7.05 -24.45 33.10
N ARG A 838 5.92 -24.47 32.40
CA ARG A 838 5.13 -25.68 32.18
C ARG A 838 4.64 -25.78 30.74
N TYR A 839 4.34 -26.98 30.27
CA TYR A 839 3.87 -27.23 28.91
C TYR A 839 2.70 -28.20 28.89
N SER A 840 1.69 -27.89 28.08
CA SER A 840 0.55 -28.74 27.80
C SER A 840 0.62 -29.23 26.36
N CYS A 841 0.70 -30.55 26.17
CA CYS A 841 0.63 -31.13 24.83
C CYS A 841 -0.80 -31.09 24.28
N SER A 842 -1.82 -31.13 25.14
CA SER A 842 -3.23 -30.95 24.77
C SER A 842 -3.50 -29.61 24.12
N ASN A 843 -3.09 -28.53 24.79
CA ASN A 843 -3.30 -27.16 24.32
C ASN A 843 -2.19 -26.71 23.34
N ASP A 844 -1.08 -27.46 23.29
CA ASP A 844 0.13 -27.14 22.51
C ASP A 844 0.66 -25.74 22.88
N VAL A 845 0.88 -25.50 24.18
CA VAL A 845 1.29 -24.19 24.73
C VAL A 845 2.23 -24.40 25.92
N TYR A 846 3.31 -23.60 25.96
CA TYR A 846 4.12 -23.38 27.16
C TYR A 846 3.62 -22.17 27.94
N GLU A 847 3.74 -22.22 29.26
CA GLU A 847 3.42 -21.11 30.15
C GLU A 847 4.56 -20.91 31.14
N LYS A 848 5.08 -19.68 31.20
CA LYS A 848 5.95 -19.21 32.27
C LYS A 848 5.11 -18.58 33.36
N TYR A 849 5.37 -18.91 34.61
CA TYR A 849 4.54 -18.46 35.74
C TYR A 849 5.36 -18.23 37.01
N ILE A 850 4.80 -17.44 37.93
CA ILE A 850 5.29 -17.29 39.30
C ILE A 850 4.30 -17.92 40.27
N LYS A 851 4.85 -18.64 41.25
CA LYS A 851 4.10 -19.26 42.34
C LYS A 851 4.13 -18.34 43.55
N SER A 852 2.97 -17.78 43.89
CA SER A 852 2.73 -17.08 45.16
C SER A 852 2.00 -18.00 46.13
N PRO A 853 2.05 -17.75 47.46
CA PRO A 853 1.41 -18.63 48.45
C PRO A 853 -0.11 -18.76 48.29
N GLN A 854 -0.77 -17.77 47.68
CA GLN A 854 -2.23 -17.73 47.53
C GLN A 854 -2.73 -18.01 46.09
N GLU A 855 -1.90 -17.84 45.05
CA GLU A 855 -2.33 -18.00 43.65
C GLU A 855 -1.14 -18.21 42.67
N LEU A 856 -1.39 -18.86 41.53
CA LEU A 856 -0.44 -19.02 40.43
C LEU A 856 -0.71 -17.95 39.36
N GLN A 857 0.29 -17.13 39.04
CA GLN A 857 0.17 -16.09 38.03
C GLN A 857 0.97 -16.46 36.78
N VAL A 858 0.27 -16.64 35.64
CA VAL A 858 0.91 -16.81 34.33
C VAL A 858 1.41 -15.45 33.83
N ILE A 859 2.68 -15.40 33.44
CA ILE A 859 3.38 -14.17 33.04
C ILE A 859 3.55 -14.11 31.54
N GLU A 860 3.84 -15.25 30.92
CA GLU A 860 4.12 -15.34 29.50
C GLU A 860 3.67 -16.70 28.96
N THR A 861 3.18 -16.72 27.72
CA THR A 861 2.76 -17.94 27.04
C THR A 861 3.45 -18.04 25.69
N PHE A 862 3.85 -19.27 25.33
CA PHE A 862 4.48 -19.54 24.05
C PHE A 862 3.65 -20.59 23.30
N PRO A 863 3.10 -20.25 22.12
CA PRO A 863 2.29 -21.19 21.36
C PRO A 863 3.19 -22.27 20.75
N SER A 864 2.72 -23.51 20.71
CA SER A 864 3.34 -24.71 20.14
C SER A 864 4.58 -25.30 20.85
N TRP A 865 4.70 -26.63 20.77
CA TRP A 865 5.79 -27.42 21.35
C TRP A 865 7.20 -27.01 20.88
N ASN A 866 7.31 -26.45 19.69
CA ASN A 866 8.59 -26.09 19.08
C ASN A 866 8.99 -24.63 19.31
N SER A 867 8.17 -23.81 19.98
CA SER A 867 8.49 -22.38 20.17
C SER A 867 9.52 -22.11 21.26
N CYS A 868 9.71 -23.05 22.18
CA CYS A 868 10.68 -22.96 23.26
C CYS A 868 11.87 -23.93 23.11
N GLN A 869 11.97 -24.67 22.01
CA GLN A 869 13.11 -25.56 21.78
C GLN A 869 14.35 -24.71 21.44
N TYR A 870 15.52 -25.10 21.94
CA TYR A 870 16.82 -24.61 21.50
C TYR A 870 17.32 -25.37 20.25
N ALA A 871 17.08 -26.68 20.24
CA ALA A 871 17.34 -27.56 19.12
C ALA A 871 16.42 -28.77 19.19
N SER A 872 16.13 -29.39 18.06
CA SER A 872 15.48 -30.70 18.02
C SER A 872 15.86 -31.48 16.78
N HIS A 873 15.72 -32.80 16.86
CA HIS A 873 16.07 -33.76 15.82
C HIS A 873 15.00 -34.85 15.77
N ASN A 874 14.44 -35.12 14.59
CA ASN A 874 13.46 -36.19 14.32
C ASN A 874 12.29 -36.28 15.32
N ILE A 875 11.85 -35.18 15.92
CA ILE A 875 10.73 -35.20 16.88
C ILE A 875 9.55 -34.41 16.32
N PHE A 876 8.32 -34.86 16.60
CA PHE A 876 7.10 -34.18 16.20
C PHE A 876 5.97 -34.38 17.21
N ARG A 877 4.96 -33.52 17.18
CA ARG A 877 3.72 -33.67 17.95
C ARG A 877 2.71 -34.52 17.16
N LYS A 878 2.34 -35.68 17.70
CA LYS A 878 1.27 -36.53 17.17
C LYS A 878 -0.07 -36.14 17.77
N VAL A 879 -1.10 -36.15 16.94
CA VAL A 879 -2.51 -36.09 17.35
C VAL A 879 -3.19 -37.36 16.83
N GLU A 880 -3.68 -38.18 17.75
CA GLU A 880 -4.47 -39.38 17.46
C GLU A 880 -5.95 -39.02 17.60
N HIS A 881 -6.69 -39.04 16.48
CA HIS A 881 -8.13 -38.77 16.50
C HIS A 881 -8.94 -39.96 17.01
N ASP A 882 -8.51 -41.19 16.71
CA ASP A 882 -9.21 -42.42 17.09
C ASP A 882 -9.15 -42.64 18.61
N TRP A 883 -7.96 -42.47 19.19
CA TRP A 883 -7.71 -42.64 20.62
C TRP A 883 -7.87 -41.34 21.42
N LYS A 884 -8.14 -40.22 20.74
CA LYS A 884 -8.26 -38.87 21.31
C LYS A 884 -7.08 -38.47 22.19
N MET A 885 -5.86 -38.77 21.74
CA MET A 885 -4.61 -38.52 22.47
C MET A 885 -3.67 -37.60 21.68
N THR A 886 -2.74 -36.96 22.38
CA THR A 886 -1.64 -36.18 21.80
C THR A 886 -0.36 -36.32 22.63
N TYR A 887 0.79 -36.30 21.97
CA TYR A 887 2.12 -36.48 22.57
C TYR A 887 3.20 -36.03 21.60
N LEU A 888 4.44 -35.87 22.08
CA LEU A 888 5.62 -35.79 21.22
C LEU A 888 6.22 -37.18 21.03
N ALA A 889 6.60 -37.53 19.81
CA ALA A 889 7.24 -38.81 19.50
C ALA A 889 8.34 -38.63 18.45
N ARG A 890 9.10 -39.70 18.22
CA ARG A 890 10.03 -39.73 17.09
C ARG A 890 9.25 -39.68 15.80
N THR A 891 9.83 -39.08 14.78
CA THR A 891 9.24 -39.12 13.45
C THR A 891 9.25 -40.55 12.93
N GLU A 892 8.26 -40.86 12.11
CA GLU A 892 8.10 -42.17 11.49
C GLU A 892 9.42 -42.56 10.79
N ASP A 893 9.78 -43.85 10.89
CA ASP A 893 10.99 -44.45 10.33
C ASP A 893 12.35 -43.94 10.88
N THR A 894 12.38 -43.20 11.99
CA THR A 894 13.64 -42.79 12.63
C THR A 894 14.03 -43.66 13.84
N ASN A 895 15.33 -43.98 13.90
CA ASN A 895 15.91 -44.78 14.98
C ASN A 895 16.03 -43.99 16.30
N GLU A 896 16.19 -42.67 16.20
CA GLU A 896 16.33 -41.76 17.33
C GLU A 896 15.71 -40.39 17.07
N ALA A 897 15.41 -39.66 18.15
CA ALA A 897 15.00 -38.27 18.14
C ALA A 897 15.50 -37.55 19.38
N SER A 898 15.61 -36.22 19.33
CA SER A 898 15.92 -35.41 20.49
C SER A 898 15.23 -34.05 20.49
N ILE A 899 15.06 -33.47 21.68
CA ILE A 899 14.64 -32.08 21.88
C ILE A 899 15.47 -31.47 23.01
N GLU A 900 15.88 -30.22 22.83
CA GLU A 900 16.76 -29.47 23.73
C GLU A 900 16.09 -28.17 24.16
N TRP A 901 16.21 -27.82 25.44
CA TRP A 901 15.82 -26.54 26.04
C TRP A 901 17.04 -25.92 26.71
N ARG A 902 17.27 -24.62 26.51
CA ARG A 902 18.41 -23.91 27.09
C ARG A 902 17.95 -22.83 28.05
N PHE A 903 18.62 -22.73 29.19
CA PHE A 903 18.37 -21.74 30.24
C PHE A 903 19.67 -20.97 30.53
N ASP A 904 19.62 -19.65 30.51
CA ASP A 904 20.78 -18.77 30.73
C ASP A 904 20.38 -17.56 31.61
N PHE A 905 20.84 -17.57 32.86
CA PHE A 905 20.52 -16.56 33.88
C PHE A 905 21.72 -15.67 34.22
N THR A 906 22.76 -15.70 33.38
CA THR A 906 24.02 -14.99 33.63
C THR A 906 23.84 -13.47 33.65
N ALA A 907 22.98 -12.92 32.80
CA ALA A 907 22.75 -11.47 32.71
C ALA A 907 22.17 -10.87 34.00
N GLN A 908 21.34 -11.62 34.74
CA GLN A 908 20.75 -11.19 36.02
C GLN A 908 21.61 -11.57 37.22
N ASN A 909 22.74 -12.25 36.98
CA ASN A 909 23.66 -12.80 37.98
C ASN A 909 22.97 -13.71 39.00
N LEU A 910 22.10 -14.61 38.51
CA LEU A 910 21.37 -15.56 39.33
C LEU A 910 22.00 -16.94 39.26
N SER A 911 22.23 -17.56 40.42
CA SER A 911 22.73 -18.95 40.54
C SER A 911 21.63 -19.87 41.05
N ILE A 912 21.57 -21.08 40.50
CA ILE A 912 20.55 -22.09 40.82
C ILE A 912 20.78 -22.66 42.22
N ALA A 913 19.77 -22.57 43.10
CA ALA A 913 19.75 -23.20 44.40
C ALA A 913 19.18 -24.63 44.33
N SER A 914 18.08 -24.83 43.60
CA SER A 914 17.46 -26.13 43.37
C SER A 914 16.61 -26.14 42.09
N VAL A 915 16.40 -27.32 41.53
CA VAL A 915 15.52 -27.53 40.36
C VAL A 915 14.56 -28.66 40.65
N PHE A 916 13.28 -28.43 40.41
CA PHE A 916 12.22 -29.44 40.45
C PHE A 916 11.69 -29.64 39.03
N ILE A 917 11.49 -30.89 38.64
CA ILE A 917 11.00 -31.21 37.29
C ILE A 917 9.95 -32.32 37.35
N ASN A 918 8.79 -32.05 36.76
CA ASN A 918 7.83 -33.04 36.33
C ASN A 918 8.02 -33.27 34.83
N PHE A 919 8.33 -34.49 34.41
CA PHE A 919 8.61 -34.83 33.01
C PHE A 919 7.94 -36.16 32.65
N GLU A 920 6.68 -36.12 32.26
CA GLU A 920 5.90 -37.32 31.98
C GLU A 920 6.27 -37.96 30.64
N THR A 921 6.46 -39.28 30.65
CA THR A 921 6.81 -40.06 29.47
C THR A 921 5.99 -41.35 29.41
N LYS A 922 5.86 -41.90 28.21
CA LYS A 922 5.28 -43.22 27.98
C LYS A 922 6.17 -44.01 27.04
N ILE A 923 6.52 -45.23 27.44
CA ILE A 923 7.38 -46.14 26.69
C ILE A 923 6.58 -47.42 26.40
N TYR A 924 6.74 -47.93 25.18
CA TYR A 924 6.19 -49.21 24.71
C TYR A 924 7.35 -50.06 24.15
N GLU A 925 7.15 -51.38 24.10
CA GLU A 925 8.15 -52.34 23.62
C GLU A 925 9.54 -52.11 24.26
N ASN A 926 10.61 -52.05 23.44
CA ASN A 926 11.98 -51.75 23.83
C ASN A 926 12.36 -50.28 23.57
N GLY A 927 11.39 -49.36 23.55
CA GLY A 927 11.64 -47.93 23.48
C GLY A 927 12.47 -47.43 24.68
N ARG A 928 13.23 -46.35 24.50
CA ARG A 928 14.08 -45.74 25.54
C ARG A 928 13.99 -44.23 25.46
N ILE A 929 13.77 -43.60 26.60
CA ILE A 929 13.80 -42.14 26.74
C ILE A 929 14.88 -41.80 27.77
N SER A 930 15.79 -40.90 27.41
CA SER A 930 16.85 -40.41 28.29
C SER A 930 16.77 -38.90 28.42
N LEU A 931 16.66 -38.41 29.65
CA LEU A 931 16.72 -36.99 29.97
C LEU A 931 18.14 -36.66 30.47
N LEU A 932 18.80 -35.73 29.80
CA LEU A 932 20.19 -35.34 30.03
C LEU A 932 20.23 -33.84 30.36
N PHE A 933 21.12 -33.44 31.26
CA PHE A 933 21.37 -32.04 31.55
C PHE A 933 22.83 -31.71 31.27
N MET A 934 23.13 -30.57 30.68
CA MET A 934 24.49 -30.07 30.50
C MET A 934 24.67 -28.84 31.37
N ASN A 935 25.62 -28.89 32.31
CA ASN A 935 25.90 -27.77 33.22
C ASN A 935 26.64 -26.62 32.50
N GLU A 936 26.93 -25.55 33.21
CA GLU A 936 27.58 -24.37 32.62
C GLU A 936 29.01 -24.61 32.08
N ASN A 937 29.67 -25.68 32.55
CA ASN A 937 30.99 -26.13 32.10
C ASN A 937 30.93 -27.06 30.88
N GLY A 938 29.72 -27.41 30.41
CA GLY A 938 29.51 -28.33 29.28
C GLY A 938 29.53 -29.81 29.66
N GLU A 939 29.53 -30.15 30.95
CA GLU A 939 29.51 -31.53 31.42
C GLU A 939 28.08 -32.08 31.43
N ILE A 940 27.89 -33.30 30.93
CA ILE A 940 26.60 -33.98 30.96
C ILE A 940 26.38 -34.60 32.34
N VAL A 941 25.36 -34.11 33.05
CA VAL A 941 24.89 -34.64 34.33
C VAL A 941 23.51 -35.28 34.17
N ARG A 942 23.31 -36.46 34.79
CA ARG A 942 22.01 -37.17 34.78
C ARG A 942 21.10 -36.80 35.95
N ASP A 943 21.70 -36.27 37.02
CA ASP A 943 20.99 -35.77 38.19
C ASP A 943 20.84 -34.26 38.09
N VAL A 944 19.58 -33.80 38.06
CA VAL A 944 19.23 -32.37 37.93
C VAL A 944 19.72 -31.54 39.12
N GLN A 945 19.93 -32.15 40.30
CA GLN A 945 20.46 -31.42 41.47
C GLN A 945 21.93 -31.03 41.31
N LYS A 946 22.66 -31.67 40.39
CA LYS A 946 24.05 -31.27 40.04
C LYS A 946 24.13 -29.96 39.25
N LEU A 947 22.98 -29.35 38.93
CA LEU A 947 22.90 -27.99 38.37
C LEU A 947 22.98 -26.90 39.45
N LYS A 948 22.99 -27.26 40.75
CA LYS A 948 23.20 -26.31 41.84
C LYS A 948 24.47 -25.48 41.61
N ASN A 949 24.39 -24.18 41.90
CA ASN A 949 25.39 -23.14 41.64
C ASN A 949 25.62 -22.78 40.17
N SER A 950 25.09 -23.54 39.19
CA SER A 950 25.19 -23.15 37.78
C SER A 950 24.34 -21.91 37.51
N ARG A 951 24.78 -21.08 36.56
CA ARG A 951 24.02 -19.90 36.09
C ARG A 951 23.37 -20.11 34.73
N LYS A 952 23.72 -21.19 34.05
CA LYS A 952 23.14 -21.62 32.78
C LYS A 952 23.22 -23.14 32.65
N PHE A 953 22.30 -23.74 31.91
CA PHE A 953 22.33 -25.17 31.59
C PHE A 953 21.48 -25.49 30.36
N VAL A 954 21.65 -26.69 29.82
CA VAL A 954 20.81 -27.25 28.75
C VAL A 954 20.13 -28.52 29.27
N MET A 955 18.85 -28.70 28.96
CA MET A 955 18.10 -29.93 29.19
C MET A 955 17.80 -30.58 27.83
N LYS A 956 18.12 -31.87 27.68
CA LYS A 956 17.95 -32.62 26.43
C LYS A 956 17.21 -33.93 26.67
N ALA A 957 16.10 -34.13 25.99
CA ALA A 957 15.44 -35.44 25.94
C ALA A 957 15.85 -36.18 24.66
N VAL A 958 16.24 -37.45 24.77
CA VAL A 958 16.60 -38.34 23.66
C VAL A 958 15.67 -39.55 23.67
N LEU A 959 15.08 -39.86 22.53
CA LEU A 959 14.14 -40.94 22.31
C LEU A 959 14.78 -41.94 21.33
N SER A 960 14.73 -43.24 21.60
CA SER A 960 15.29 -44.29 20.72
C SER A 960 14.63 -45.66 20.94
N GLY A 961 14.93 -46.67 20.12
CA GLY A 961 14.44 -48.04 20.28
C GLY A 961 12.97 -48.26 19.90
N GLY A 962 12.48 -49.49 19.90
CA GLY A 962 11.16 -49.84 19.36
C GLY A 962 11.27 -51.04 18.39
N LYS A 963 10.14 -51.53 17.90
CA LYS A 963 10.07 -52.69 16.99
C LYS A 963 9.08 -52.43 15.86
N GLY A 964 9.43 -52.90 14.66
CA GLY A 964 8.59 -52.81 13.47
C GLY A 964 8.31 -51.38 12.99
N ASP A 965 7.37 -51.27 12.06
CA ASP A 965 7.06 -50.02 11.33
C ASP A 965 6.42 -48.93 12.22
N ILE A 966 6.02 -49.30 13.44
CA ILE A 966 5.49 -48.38 14.45
C ILE A 966 6.49 -48.03 15.55
N ALA A 967 7.77 -48.39 15.41
CA ALA A 967 8.79 -48.13 16.43
C ALA A 967 8.86 -46.66 16.87
N TRP A 968 8.55 -45.72 15.96
CA TRP A 968 8.59 -44.28 16.19
C TRP A 968 7.65 -43.81 17.31
N GLN A 969 6.50 -44.47 17.51
CA GLN A 969 5.53 -44.12 18.55
C GLN A 969 5.79 -44.84 19.89
N HIS A 970 6.81 -45.70 19.97
CA HIS A 970 7.09 -46.47 21.19
C HIS A 970 7.77 -45.65 22.28
N THR A 971 8.15 -44.42 21.99
CA THR A 971 8.67 -43.45 22.95
C THR A 971 7.89 -42.16 22.79
N GLN A 972 7.14 -41.78 23.83
CA GLN A 972 6.24 -40.65 23.80
C GLN A 972 6.53 -39.72 24.97
N LEU A 973 6.73 -38.43 24.71
CA LEU A 973 6.77 -37.40 25.73
C LEU A 973 5.37 -36.79 25.86
N PHE A 974 4.96 -36.51 27.09
CA PHE A 974 3.83 -35.63 27.37
C PHE A 974 2.49 -36.14 26.81
N ARG A 975 2.25 -37.46 26.85
CA ARG A 975 1.01 -38.07 26.36
C ARG A 975 -0.19 -37.64 27.18
N GLN A 976 -1.17 -37.01 26.53
CA GLN A 976 -2.39 -36.51 27.16
C GLN A 976 -3.63 -36.70 26.27
N PRO A 977 -4.85 -36.76 26.84
CA PRO A 977 -6.08 -36.61 26.08
C PRO A 977 -6.16 -35.26 25.35
N LEU A 978 -6.86 -35.18 24.22
CA LEU A 978 -7.01 -33.96 23.39
C LEU A 978 -7.62 -32.75 24.10
N LYS A 979 -8.29 -32.97 25.23
CA LYS A 979 -8.82 -31.93 26.12
C LYS A 979 -8.38 -32.25 27.54
N CYS A 980 -7.20 -31.79 27.93
CA CYS A 980 -6.64 -32.02 29.26
C CYS A 980 -6.12 -30.71 29.87
N PRO A 981 -6.59 -30.32 31.08
CA PRO A 981 -6.13 -29.09 31.74
C PRO A 981 -4.79 -29.26 32.49
N ARG A 982 -4.17 -30.45 32.44
CA ARG A 982 -2.91 -30.74 33.14
C ARG A 982 -1.69 -30.34 32.31
N TYR A 983 -0.56 -30.16 32.99
CA TYR A 983 0.74 -29.88 32.38
C TYR A 983 1.72 -31.04 32.66
N PRO A 984 1.94 -31.94 31.69
CA PRO A 984 2.78 -33.13 31.82
C PRO A 984 4.28 -32.81 31.84
N PHE A 985 4.64 -31.57 31.49
CA PHE A 985 5.97 -31.04 31.67
C PHE A 985 5.88 -29.78 32.51
N GLU A 986 6.66 -29.74 33.59
CA GLU A 986 6.84 -28.59 34.45
C GLU A 986 8.26 -28.58 35.01
N ILE A 987 8.92 -27.43 34.99
CA ILE A 987 10.22 -27.21 35.58
C ILE A 987 10.18 -25.94 36.43
N CYS A 988 10.60 -26.07 37.68
CA CYS A 988 10.65 -24.98 38.67
C CYS A 988 12.09 -24.85 39.17
N ILE A 989 12.69 -23.69 38.97
CA ILE A 989 14.08 -23.39 39.32
C ILE A 989 14.06 -22.35 40.42
N ASN A 990 14.65 -22.65 41.57
CA ASN A 990 14.83 -21.67 42.65
C ASN A 990 16.25 -21.11 42.61
N PHE A 991 16.39 -19.82 42.86
CA PHE A 991 17.67 -19.12 42.91
C PHE A 991 18.10 -18.84 44.37
N PHE A 992 19.39 -18.60 44.59
CA PHE A 992 19.94 -18.21 45.89
C PHE A 992 19.49 -16.82 46.36
#